data_AF-A0A3M1M8G6-F1
#
_entry.id   AF-A0A3M1M8G6-F1
#
_cell.length_a   1.000
_cell.length_b   1.000
_cell.length_c   1.000
_cell.angle_alpha   90.00
_cell.angle_beta   90.00
_cell.angle_gamma   90.00
#
_symmetry.space_group_name_H-M   'P 1'
#
loop_
_entity.id
_entity.type
_entity.pdbx_description
1 polymer ?
#
loop_
_entity_poly.entity_id
_entity_poly.type
_entity_poly.pdbx_seq_one_letter_code
_entity_poly.pdbx_strand_id
1 'polypeptide(L)'
;LYFFGFNESFAGPAGVDAFAGDMRRLVEETLAKDYSGKGNPRVVLISPIAFENTGDPNLPDGTRENANLQIYTEALRGVAEETGVGFVDLFSPTLELFEKSDQRLTLDGAHLNEAGYRALAPILMQGLFGVCRHSLDDVSLSRLKREVDDKNFHWWHRYRAVNGFSIYGDRGLAGSDGTYNNRDVMERERAILDQMTANRDQRIWTLAAGGQVPAEVDDSNTLPFIEPRTNVGGPDDPNAKAGKLGSLQYRNAAEQQKLFKLPPGYKIELVASEEQFPELANPVAIDFDNRGRLWISTMPSYPHWKPKTILDDKLLILEDYDRDGRADECKVFAGGLYCPTGFEVGRGGVFVAQQPDILFLQDTNGDDRADVRIRRKVGFDSADTHHGIAAFTWGPDGGLYFNEGTFKFSQVESPYGLTRLHEAGVWRYDPRTERVSVHSNFAFANPWGHVFDRWGQDFIADASPGFSYWAAPITGRIDFPLKHPGGSQHRRIAKQTGGDPDYRFPTFYPKRTRPSAGCEILTSRHFPPDVQGNFLLTNCIGDRALLNHTIREDPSGSGFVGREVDPIVYCDDGNFRPVDVQVGPDGALYIVDWHNALIGHLQHNLRDPNRDHSHGRIWRITYEGRPLLEPPQVVGQPIQALLELLKAYEDRTRYVARRELAERPTDEVIAATKDWINALDPNDDEYLHHLLEGLWVHQTHNVVDEDLLKRLLTCDDHRARSAAVRALSFWLDRVEQPLELLRARVHDSHPRVRLEAVRALSFLRGEAPMEVALEVLEHDMDEYLEYTLNETMRQLETTLE
;
A
#
# COMPACT_ATOMS: atom_id res chain seq x y z
N LEU A 1 0.50 -12.80 29.06
CA LEU A 1 1.76 -13.11 28.36
C LEU A 1 2.18 -11.84 27.64
N TYR A 2 3.44 -11.44 27.75
CA TYR A 2 3.97 -10.24 27.09
C TYR A 2 5.13 -10.63 26.18
N PHE A 3 5.01 -10.26 24.90
CA PHE A 3 5.99 -10.52 23.85
C PHE A 3 6.54 -9.16 23.40
N PHE A 4 7.66 -8.74 23.97
CA PHE A 4 8.34 -7.47 23.66
C PHE A 4 9.83 -7.72 23.47
N GLY A 5 10.57 -6.73 22.97
CA GLY A 5 12.03 -6.76 22.85
C GLY A 5 12.54 -6.85 21.41
N PHE A 6 11.73 -7.31 20.45
CA PHE A 6 12.17 -7.39 19.05
C PHE A 6 12.40 -5.99 18.47
N ASN A 7 11.36 -5.15 18.43
CA ASN A 7 11.48 -3.79 17.89
C ASN A 7 12.44 -2.92 18.71
N GLU A 8 12.46 -3.11 20.02
CA GLU A 8 13.35 -2.36 20.92
C GLU A 8 14.83 -2.73 20.70
N SER A 9 15.12 -3.97 20.27
CA SER A 9 16.49 -4.44 20.02
C SER A 9 17.24 -3.66 18.93
N PHE A 10 16.52 -2.96 18.04
CA PHE A 10 17.13 -2.11 17.02
C PHE A 10 17.80 -0.84 17.58
N ALA A 11 17.50 -0.46 18.84
CA ALA A 11 18.26 0.57 19.56
C ALA A 11 19.65 0.08 20.04
N GLY A 12 19.93 -1.23 19.91
CA GLY A 12 21.19 -1.84 20.32
C GLY A 12 21.45 -1.73 21.82
N PRO A 13 22.72 -1.89 22.27
CA PRO A 13 23.06 -1.86 23.69
C PRO A 13 22.63 -0.60 24.45
N ALA A 14 22.56 0.55 23.75
CA ALA A 14 22.18 1.82 24.36
C ALA A 14 20.71 1.88 24.82
N GLY A 15 19.82 1.06 24.23
CA GLY A 15 18.39 1.06 24.57
C GLY A 15 17.98 0.10 25.68
N VAL A 16 18.90 -0.75 26.17
CA VAL A 16 18.58 -1.86 27.08
C VAL A 16 18.05 -1.36 28.43
N ASP A 17 18.69 -0.37 29.04
CA ASP A 17 18.30 0.14 30.37
C ASP A 17 16.91 0.79 30.33
N ALA A 18 16.63 1.57 29.29
CA ALA A 18 15.32 2.20 29.09
C ALA A 18 14.22 1.14 28.91
N PHE A 19 14.48 0.14 28.06
CA PHE A 19 13.56 -0.97 27.85
C PHE A 19 13.29 -1.78 29.13
N ALA A 20 14.32 -2.13 29.89
CA ALA A 20 14.16 -2.85 31.15
C ALA A 20 13.34 -2.03 32.17
N GLY A 21 13.59 -0.71 32.23
CA GLY A 21 12.81 0.22 33.04
C GLY A 21 11.32 0.24 32.67
N ASP A 22 11.02 0.35 31.38
CA ASP A 22 9.64 0.35 30.87
C ASP A 22 8.93 -0.97 31.11
N MET A 23 9.62 -2.10 30.91
CA MET A 23 9.08 -3.43 31.17
C MET A 23 8.80 -3.65 32.67
N ARG A 24 9.70 -3.21 33.56
CA ARG A 24 9.48 -3.27 35.01
C ARG A 24 8.23 -2.49 35.40
N ARG A 25 8.10 -1.26 34.93
CA ARG A 25 6.93 -0.41 35.17
C ARG A 25 5.64 -1.07 34.66
N LEU A 26 5.64 -1.58 33.43
CA LEU A 26 4.47 -2.26 32.85
C LEU A 26 4.02 -3.45 33.71
N VAL A 27 4.97 -4.27 34.17
CA VAL A 27 4.70 -5.43 35.03
C VAL A 27 4.11 -4.98 36.36
N GLU A 28 4.75 -4.04 37.06
CA GLU A 28 4.30 -3.52 38.35
C GLU A 28 2.91 -2.91 38.27
N GLU A 29 2.66 -2.06 37.27
CA GLU A 29 1.36 -1.44 37.04
C GLU A 29 0.27 -2.47 36.75
N THR A 30 0.58 -3.52 35.99
CA THR A 30 -0.36 -4.61 35.67
C THR A 30 -0.69 -5.44 36.90
N LEU A 31 0.32 -5.81 37.70
CA LEU A 31 0.13 -6.57 38.93
C LEU A 31 -0.68 -5.79 39.98
N ALA A 32 -0.71 -4.46 39.90
CA ALA A 32 -1.51 -3.61 40.76
C ALA A 32 -3.00 -3.51 40.36
N LYS A 33 -3.43 -4.10 39.24
CA LYS A 33 -4.83 -4.09 38.79
C LYS A 33 -5.54 -5.40 39.11
N ASP A 34 -6.87 -5.32 39.25
CA ASP A 34 -7.77 -6.48 39.17
C ASP A 34 -8.81 -6.23 38.09
N TYR A 35 -8.49 -6.61 36.85
CA TYR A 35 -9.38 -6.41 35.71
C TYR A 35 -10.63 -7.30 35.74
N SER A 36 -10.62 -8.38 36.51
CA SER A 36 -11.64 -9.44 36.44
C SER A 36 -12.47 -9.61 37.71
N GLY A 37 -12.12 -8.91 38.79
CA GLY A 37 -12.66 -9.12 40.13
C GLY A 37 -12.20 -10.43 40.79
N LYS A 38 -11.19 -11.11 40.22
CA LYS A 38 -10.69 -12.43 40.66
C LYS A 38 -9.25 -12.38 41.17
N GLY A 39 -8.73 -11.20 41.44
CA GLY A 39 -7.36 -10.96 41.88
C GLY A 39 -6.42 -10.53 40.76
N ASN A 40 -5.15 -10.36 41.14
CA ASN A 40 -4.13 -9.78 40.27
C ASN A 40 -3.84 -10.69 39.05
N PRO A 41 -3.55 -10.11 37.86
CA PRO A 41 -3.14 -10.85 36.68
C PRO A 41 -1.92 -11.72 36.92
N ARG A 42 -1.88 -12.88 36.25
CA ARG A 42 -0.65 -13.67 36.11
C ARG A 42 0.12 -13.15 34.91
N VAL A 43 1.33 -12.67 35.15
CA VAL A 43 2.22 -12.16 34.11
C VAL A 43 3.32 -13.18 33.81
N VAL A 44 3.63 -13.33 32.53
CA VAL A 44 4.80 -14.06 32.03
C VAL A 44 5.40 -13.21 30.92
N LEU A 45 6.67 -12.85 31.08
CA LEU A 45 7.48 -12.21 30.05
C LEU A 45 8.02 -13.28 29.11
N ILE A 46 7.94 -13.04 27.81
CA ILE A 46 8.38 -13.98 26.79
C ILE A 46 9.37 -13.24 25.92
N SER A 47 10.58 -13.78 25.81
CA SER A 47 11.62 -13.17 24.98
C SER A 47 11.23 -13.21 23.50
N PRO A 48 11.85 -12.35 22.66
CA PRO A 48 11.83 -12.55 21.23
C PRO A 48 12.39 -13.92 20.83
N ILE A 49 12.06 -14.37 19.62
CA ILE A 49 12.79 -15.44 18.96
C ILE A 49 14.14 -14.93 18.43
N ALA A 50 15.05 -15.83 18.09
CA ALA A 50 16.23 -15.50 17.32
C ALA A 50 15.88 -15.04 15.89
N PHE A 51 16.83 -14.41 15.24
CA PHE A 51 16.80 -14.08 13.83
C PHE A 51 17.40 -15.25 13.02
N GLU A 52 16.65 -15.79 12.07
CA GLU A 52 17.11 -16.88 11.19
C GLU A 52 18.00 -16.33 10.07
N ASN A 53 19.20 -16.89 9.90
CA ASN A 53 19.98 -16.66 8.70
C ASN A 53 19.37 -17.45 7.53
N THR A 54 18.67 -16.76 6.64
CA THR A 54 17.98 -17.39 5.50
C THR A 54 18.91 -17.75 4.34
N GLY A 55 20.16 -17.27 4.35
CA GLY A 55 21.10 -17.36 3.23
C GLY A 55 20.77 -16.44 2.05
N ASP A 56 19.71 -15.64 2.11
CA ASP A 56 19.37 -14.66 1.08
C ASP A 56 20.30 -13.43 1.17
N PRO A 57 21.09 -13.12 0.13
CA PRO A 57 22.00 -11.96 0.16
C PRO A 57 21.28 -10.61 0.20
N ASN A 58 19.96 -10.58 0.01
CA ASN A 58 19.15 -9.37 0.09
C ASN A 58 18.61 -9.08 1.51
N LEU A 59 18.85 -9.98 2.47
CA LEU A 59 18.39 -9.88 3.84
C LEU A 59 19.56 -9.80 4.83
N PRO A 60 19.32 -9.31 6.07
CA PRO A 60 20.31 -9.45 7.14
C PRO A 60 20.65 -10.92 7.39
N ASP A 61 21.92 -11.20 7.72
CA ASP A 61 22.40 -12.55 8.05
C ASP A 61 22.13 -12.96 9.51
N GLY A 62 21.55 -12.06 10.31
CA GLY A 62 21.20 -12.29 11.70
C GLY A 62 22.35 -12.07 12.69
N THR A 63 23.58 -11.72 12.26
CA THR A 63 24.73 -11.60 13.17
C THR A 63 24.54 -10.47 14.17
N ARG A 64 24.22 -9.27 13.69
CA ARG A 64 23.99 -8.09 14.54
C ARG A 64 22.67 -8.20 15.26
N GLU A 65 21.65 -8.68 14.57
CA GLU A 65 20.29 -8.81 15.06
C GLU A 65 20.24 -9.79 16.24
N ASN A 66 20.86 -10.96 16.14
CA ASN A 66 20.93 -11.92 17.25
C ASN A 66 21.75 -11.41 18.44
N ALA A 67 22.85 -10.68 18.21
CA ALA A 67 23.61 -10.07 19.29
C ALA A 67 22.76 -9.08 20.11
N ASN A 68 21.93 -8.28 19.43
CA ASN A 68 21.00 -7.37 20.09
C ASN A 68 19.83 -8.13 20.75
N LEU A 69 19.21 -9.10 20.08
CA LEU A 69 18.10 -9.85 20.64
C LEU A 69 18.50 -10.62 21.92
N GLN A 70 19.75 -11.10 21.99
CA GLN A 70 20.28 -11.76 23.18
C GLN A 70 20.31 -10.82 24.40
N ILE A 71 20.85 -9.60 24.25
CA ILE A 71 20.96 -8.68 25.40
C ILE A 71 19.57 -8.19 25.87
N TYR A 72 18.59 -8.05 24.96
CA TYR A 72 17.21 -7.73 25.32
C TYR A 72 16.47 -8.91 25.97
N THR A 73 16.81 -10.14 25.57
CA THR A 73 16.33 -11.37 26.22
C THR A 73 16.79 -11.42 27.68
N GLU A 74 18.07 -11.12 27.95
CA GLU A 74 18.57 -11.10 29.32
C GLU A 74 18.02 -9.93 30.15
N ALA A 75 17.75 -8.79 29.53
CA ALA A 75 17.04 -7.70 30.19
C ALA A 75 15.64 -8.11 30.66
N LEU A 76 14.86 -8.82 29.82
CA LEU A 76 13.56 -9.36 30.21
C LEU A 76 13.67 -10.40 31.32
N ARG A 77 14.69 -11.26 31.28
CA ARG A 77 14.95 -12.23 32.36
C ARG A 77 15.18 -11.51 33.68
N GLY A 78 16.05 -10.49 33.68
CA GLY A 78 16.31 -9.67 34.87
C GLY A 78 15.06 -9.01 35.42
N VAL A 79 14.22 -8.40 34.56
CA VAL A 79 12.94 -7.82 35.00
C VAL A 79 12.02 -8.87 35.62
N ALA A 80 11.95 -10.07 35.04
CA ALA A 80 11.12 -11.14 35.58
C ALA A 80 11.61 -11.61 36.96
N GLU A 81 12.93 -11.76 37.15
CA GLU A 81 13.54 -12.10 38.44
C GLU A 81 13.29 -11.03 39.50
N GLU A 82 13.45 -9.75 39.15
CA GLU A 82 13.22 -8.62 40.06
C GLU A 82 11.76 -8.50 40.50
N THR A 83 10.82 -8.72 39.57
CA THR A 83 9.37 -8.54 39.82
C THR A 83 8.67 -9.82 40.26
N GLY A 84 9.35 -10.97 40.19
CA GLY A 84 8.83 -12.29 40.57
C GLY A 84 7.78 -12.86 39.61
N VAL A 85 7.70 -12.35 38.37
CA VAL A 85 6.79 -12.89 37.33
C VAL A 85 7.44 -14.02 36.55
N GLY A 86 6.64 -14.77 35.78
CA GLY A 86 7.19 -15.85 34.95
C GLY A 86 8.05 -15.31 33.80
N PHE A 87 9.03 -16.11 33.36
CA PHE A 87 9.82 -15.83 32.16
C PHE A 87 9.89 -17.07 31.26
N VAL A 88 9.75 -16.88 29.95
CA VAL A 88 9.99 -17.91 28.93
C VAL A 88 11.01 -17.39 27.92
N ASP A 89 12.11 -18.13 27.80
CA ASP A 89 13.15 -17.91 26.80
C ASP A 89 12.76 -18.60 25.49
N LEU A 90 12.44 -17.82 24.47
CA LEU A 90 12.27 -18.28 23.10
C LEU A 90 13.53 -18.06 22.26
N PHE A 91 14.42 -17.13 22.64
CA PHE A 91 15.59 -16.77 21.84
C PHE A 91 16.56 -17.95 21.75
N SER A 92 17.01 -18.47 22.89
CA SER A 92 18.06 -19.51 22.90
C SER A 92 17.63 -20.78 22.19
N PRO A 93 16.40 -21.32 22.43
CA PRO A 93 15.95 -22.53 21.73
C PRO A 93 15.70 -22.31 20.24
N THR A 94 15.25 -21.13 19.83
CA THR A 94 15.03 -20.85 18.39
C THR A 94 16.33 -20.59 17.64
N LEU A 95 17.35 -20.02 18.30
CA LEU A 95 18.69 -19.92 17.72
C LEU A 95 19.24 -21.30 17.36
N GLU A 96 19.21 -22.24 18.32
CA GLU A 96 19.63 -23.63 18.09
C GLU A 96 18.77 -24.32 17.02
N LEU A 97 17.47 -24.05 17.00
CA LEU A 97 16.54 -24.58 16.00
C LEU A 97 16.89 -24.11 14.59
N PHE A 98 17.15 -22.82 14.41
CA PHE A 98 17.48 -22.24 13.10
C PHE A 98 18.85 -22.71 12.60
N GLU A 99 19.84 -22.86 13.47
CA GLU A 99 21.16 -23.39 13.10
C GLU A 99 21.12 -24.85 12.65
N LYS A 100 20.13 -25.63 13.11
CA LYS A 100 20.00 -27.07 12.83
C LYS A 100 18.96 -27.43 11.78
N SER A 101 18.11 -26.47 11.38
CA SER A 101 17.02 -26.72 10.45
C SER A 101 17.50 -26.56 9.01
N ASP A 102 17.32 -27.60 8.20
CA ASP A 102 17.52 -27.50 6.74
C ASP A 102 16.33 -26.81 6.04
N GLN A 103 15.20 -26.64 6.75
CA GLN A 103 14.01 -25.96 6.27
C GLN A 103 14.00 -24.51 6.77
N ARG A 104 13.73 -23.56 5.87
CA ARG A 104 13.46 -22.16 6.24
C ARG A 104 12.20 -22.04 7.11
N LEU A 105 12.33 -21.47 8.30
CA LEU A 105 11.25 -21.34 9.29
C LEU A 105 10.67 -19.92 9.39
N THR A 106 11.32 -18.94 8.76
CA THR A 106 10.86 -17.55 8.71
C THR A 106 10.52 -17.12 7.28
N LEU A 107 9.74 -16.05 7.16
CA LEU A 107 9.46 -15.37 5.90
C LEU A 107 10.64 -14.51 5.48
N ASP A 108 11.39 -13.91 6.40
CA ASP A 108 12.37 -12.85 6.12
C ASP A 108 13.49 -12.76 7.17
N GLY A 109 13.72 -13.84 7.93
CA GLY A 109 14.66 -13.91 9.05
C GLY A 109 14.05 -13.51 10.39
N ALA A 110 13.03 -12.64 10.40
CA ALA A 110 12.39 -12.14 11.62
C ALA A 110 11.01 -12.75 11.88
N HIS A 111 10.17 -12.86 10.85
CA HIS A 111 8.78 -13.27 11.01
C HIS A 111 8.61 -14.76 10.71
N LEU A 112 8.04 -15.54 11.63
CA LEU A 112 7.82 -16.98 11.41
C LEU A 112 6.85 -17.24 10.25
N ASN A 113 7.15 -18.27 9.46
CA ASN A 113 6.20 -18.88 8.53
C ASN A 113 5.38 -19.97 9.25
N GLU A 114 4.50 -20.67 8.53
CA GLU A 114 3.65 -21.71 9.13
C GLU A 114 4.48 -22.85 9.79
N ALA A 115 5.56 -23.29 9.15
CA ALA A 115 6.44 -24.31 9.70
C ALA A 115 7.18 -23.80 10.95
N GLY A 116 7.60 -22.53 10.93
CA GLY A 116 8.18 -21.84 12.09
C GLY A 116 7.23 -21.80 13.30
N TYR A 117 5.96 -21.43 13.10
CA TYR A 117 4.98 -21.46 14.20
C TYR A 117 4.73 -22.88 14.73
N ARG A 118 4.69 -23.89 13.86
CA ARG A 118 4.57 -25.31 14.27
C ARG A 118 5.78 -25.75 15.10
N ALA A 119 6.99 -25.32 14.73
CA ALA A 119 8.21 -25.65 15.45
C ALA A 119 8.37 -24.86 16.78
N LEU A 120 7.87 -23.62 16.83
CA LEU A 120 7.88 -22.79 18.04
C LEU A 120 6.90 -23.31 19.11
N ALA A 121 5.74 -23.81 18.70
CA ALA A 121 4.65 -24.14 19.64
C ALA A 121 5.07 -25.12 20.77
N PRO A 122 5.79 -26.23 20.53
CA PRO A 122 6.30 -27.10 21.59
C PRO A 122 7.28 -26.40 22.54
N ILE A 123 8.12 -25.50 22.04
CA ILE A 123 9.09 -24.73 22.86
C ILE A 123 8.33 -23.82 23.83
N LEU A 124 7.35 -23.08 23.31
CA LEU A 124 6.51 -22.19 24.10
C LEU A 124 5.68 -22.97 25.14
N MET A 125 5.11 -24.11 24.77
CA MET A 125 4.35 -24.97 25.70
C MET A 125 5.24 -25.52 26.82
N GLN A 126 6.46 -25.94 26.49
CA GLN A 126 7.42 -26.39 27.49
C GLN A 126 7.79 -25.27 28.45
N GLY A 127 8.03 -24.06 27.94
CA GLY A 127 8.35 -22.89 28.77
C GLY A 127 7.20 -22.47 29.69
N LEU A 128 5.96 -22.50 29.21
CA LEU A 128 4.79 -22.05 29.97
C LEU A 128 4.28 -23.08 30.98
N PHE A 129 4.33 -24.37 30.63
CA PHE A 129 3.61 -25.42 31.35
C PHE A 129 4.47 -26.64 31.71
N GLY A 130 5.72 -26.70 31.24
CA GLY A 130 6.59 -27.87 31.45
C GLY A 130 6.15 -29.11 30.66
N VAL A 131 5.38 -28.94 29.57
CA VAL A 131 4.93 -30.04 28.71
C VAL A 131 5.24 -29.75 27.23
N CYS A 132 5.76 -30.75 26.51
CA CYS A 132 6.05 -30.65 25.07
C CYS A 132 5.02 -31.33 24.15
N ARG A 133 3.99 -32.01 24.68
CA ARG A 133 3.05 -32.83 23.88
C ARG A 133 1.60 -32.64 24.31
N HIS A 134 0.70 -32.58 23.34
CA HIS A 134 -0.75 -32.69 23.56
C HIS A 134 -1.20 -34.16 23.47
N SER A 135 -2.34 -34.48 24.06
CA SER A 135 -2.94 -35.82 24.07
C SER A 135 -3.84 -36.10 22.86
N LEU A 136 -4.14 -35.08 22.04
CA LEU A 136 -5.02 -35.21 20.87
C LEU A 136 -4.30 -35.86 19.68
N ASP A 137 -5.02 -36.67 18.92
CA ASP A 137 -4.60 -37.11 17.58
C ASP A 137 -4.73 -35.97 16.54
N ASP A 138 -4.12 -36.15 15.37
CA ASP A 138 -4.07 -35.12 14.32
C ASP A 138 -5.46 -34.70 13.80
N VAL A 139 -6.42 -35.62 13.75
CA VAL A 139 -7.79 -35.33 13.29
C VAL A 139 -8.50 -34.46 14.32
N SER A 140 -8.38 -34.83 15.60
CA SER A 140 -8.93 -34.07 16.73
C SER A 140 -8.27 -32.69 16.83
N LEU A 141 -6.96 -32.60 16.66
CA LEU A 141 -6.23 -31.32 16.63
C LEU A 141 -6.66 -30.44 15.47
N SER A 142 -6.83 -31.01 14.27
CA SER A 142 -7.28 -30.26 13.10
C SER A 142 -8.70 -29.71 13.28
N ARG A 143 -9.59 -30.47 13.92
CA ARG A 143 -10.94 -30.00 14.29
C ARG A 143 -10.88 -28.86 15.30
N LEU A 144 -10.06 -29.00 16.34
CA LEU A 144 -9.85 -27.96 17.35
C LEU A 144 -9.30 -26.69 16.70
N LYS A 145 -8.31 -26.81 15.82
CA LYS A 145 -7.72 -25.68 15.10
C LYS A 145 -8.78 -24.91 14.30
N ARG A 146 -9.68 -25.59 13.59
CA ARG A 146 -10.76 -24.91 12.85
C ARG A 146 -11.67 -24.06 13.75
N GLU A 147 -12.03 -24.57 14.92
CA GLU A 147 -12.82 -23.78 15.88
C GLU A 147 -12.02 -22.60 16.47
N VAL A 148 -10.72 -22.78 16.69
CA VAL A 148 -9.81 -21.69 17.11
C VAL A 148 -9.70 -20.62 16.03
N ASP A 149 -9.53 -21.02 14.77
CA ASP A 149 -9.46 -20.11 13.63
C ASP A 149 -10.79 -19.34 13.46
N ASP A 150 -11.94 -20.02 13.59
CA ASP A 150 -13.27 -19.41 13.49
C ASP A 150 -13.54 -18.44 14.67
N LYS A 151 -13.17 -18.82 15.89
CA LYS A 151 -13.20 -17.88 17.05
C LYS A 151 -12.31 -16.68 16.78
N ASN A 152 -11.09 -16.90 16.31
CA ASN A 152 -10.13 -15.84 16.03
C ASN A 152 -10.65 -14.90 14.95
N PHE A 153 -11.30 -15.40 13.90
CA PHE A 153 -11.94 -14.57 12.87
C PHE A 153 -12.94 -13.57 13.48
N HIS A 154 -13.88 -14.04 14.31
CA HIS A 154 -14.89 -13.18 14.93
C HIS A 154 -14.28 -12.23 15.97
N TRP A 155 -13.38 -12.73 16.81
CA TRP A 155 -12.67 -11.91 17.80
C TRP A 155 -11.81 -10.84 17.14
N TRP A 156 -11.14 -11.14 16.03
CA TRP A 156 -10.32 -10.20 15.29
C TRP A 156 -11.15 -9.03 14.76
N HIS A 157 -12.27 -9.31 14.10
CA HIS A 157 -13.16 -8.26 13.58
C HIS A 157 -13.86 -7.47 14.68
N ARG A 158 -13.99 -8.05 15.88
CA ARG A 158 -14.39 -7.32 17.09
C ARG A 158 -13.25 -6.39 17.55
N TYR A 159 -12.08 -6.94 17.83
CA TYR A 159 -10.98 -6.24 18.51
C TYR A 159 -10.31 -5.20 17.63
N ARG A 160 -9.99 -5.58 16.38
CA ARG A 160 -9.33 -4.75 15.37
C ARG A 160 -10.26 -4.56 14.18
N ALA A 161 -11.43 -4.00 14.47
CA ALA A 161 -12.40 -3.67 13.45
C ALA A 161 -11.78 -2.77 12.36
N VAL A 162 -11.98 -3.16 11.11
CA VAL A 162 -11.77 -2.30 9.96
C VAL A 162 -12.86 -1.23 9.97
N ASN A 163 -12.50 0.05 9.80
CA ASN A 163 -13.39 1.20 10.05
C ASN A 163 -13.72 1.46 11.53
N GLY A 164 -12.80 1.16 12.45
CA GLY A 164 -12.95 1.41 13.90
C GLY A 164 -13.23 2.89 14.28
N PHE A 165 -12.82 3.86 13.46
CA PHE A 165 -13.12 5.28 13.64
C PHE A 165 -14.63 5.58 13.55
N SER A 166 -15.39 4.75 12.83
CA SER A 166 -16.85 4.80 12.80
C SER A 166 -17.53 4.08 13.98
N ILE A 167 -16.75 3.45 14.86
CA ILE A 167 -17.22 2.82 16.09
C ILE A 167 -16.85 3.72 17.28
N TYR A 168 -15.55 3.89 17.51
CA TYR A 168 -14.99 4.56 18.68
C TYR A 168 -14.69 6.03 18.47
N GLY A 169 -14.46 6.44 17.22
CA GLY A 169 -14.06 7.80 16.86
C GLY A 169 -15.23 8.73 16.56
N ASP A 170 -14.90 9.89 16.02
CA ASP A 170 -15.86 10.97 15.74
C ASP A 170 -16.85 10.60 14.62
N ARG A 171 -16.46 9.70 13.70
CA ARG A 171 -17.39 9.16 12.68
C ARG A 171 -18.45 8.24 13.25
N GLY A 172 -18.31 7.79 14.49
CA GLY A 172 -19.38 7.11 15.21
C GLY A 172 -20.62 7.99 15.40
N LEU A 173 -20.46 9.32 15.43
CA LEU A 173 -21.58 10.27 15.58
C LEU A 173 -22.26 10.59 14.23
N ALA A 174 -21.71 10.10 13.13
CA ALA A 174 -22.21 10.32 11.78
C ALA A 174 -23.36 9.36 11.43
N GLY A 175 -23.98 9.58 10.27
CA GLY A 175 -24.99 8.66 9.73
C GLY A 175 -26.24 8.51 10.62
N SER A 176 -26.68 9.60 11.25
CA SER A 176 -27.87 9.59 12.10
C SER A 176 -29.16 9.59 11.28
N ASP A 177 -30.09 8.70 11.63
CA ASP A 177 -31.47 8.66 11.12
C ASP A 177 -32.47 9.38 12.06
N GLY A 178 -31.97 10.06 13.10
CA GLY A 178 -32.75 10.68 14.17
C GLY A 178 -33.09 9.74 15.33
N THR A 179 -32.80 8.44 15.22
CA THR A 179 -32.94 7.41 16.27
C THR A 179 -31.59 6.79 16.62
N TYR A 180 -30.81 6.39 15.62
CA TYR A 180 -29.52 5.73 15.73
C TYR A 180 -28.49 6.41 14.83
N ASN A 181 -27.24 6.45 15.30
CA ASN A 181 -26.06 6.81 14.50
C ASN A 181 -25.19 5.57 14.21
N ASN A 182 -24.04 5.77 13.55
CA ASN A 182 -23.10 4.68 13.27
C ASN A 182 -22.66 3.94 14.54
N ARG A 183 -22.29 4.67 15.61
CA ARG A 183 -21.84 4.05 16.86
C ARG A 183 -22.91 3.15 17.47
N ASP A 184 -24.18 3.58 17.49
CA ASP A 184 -25.26 2.77 18.05
C ASP A 184 -25.40 1.42 17.32
N VAL A 185 -25.36 1.44 15.99
CA VAL A 185 -25.47 0.24 15.16
C VAL A 185 -24.22 -0.64 15.27
N MET A 186 -23.02 -0.05 15.20
CA MET A 186 -21.77 -0.81 15.24
C MET A 186 -21.48 -1.39 16.63
N GLU A 187 -21.85 -0.72 17.72
CA GLU A 187 -21.76 -1.28 19.08
C GLU A 187 -22.72 -2.46 19.27
N ARG A 188 -23.90 -2.44 18.63
CA ARG A 188 -24.77 -3.62 18.58
C ARG A 188 -24.09 -4.78 17.86
N GLU A 189 -23.47 -4.54 16.72
CA GLU A 189 -22.76 -5.56 15.95
C GLU A 189 -21.55 -6.12 16.73
N ARG A 190 -20.84 -5.29 17.50
CA ARG A 190 -19.78 -5.74 18.41
C ARG A 190 -20.29 -6.66 19.51
N ALA A 191 -21.43 -6.33 20.13
CA ALA A 191 -22.05 -7.20 21.12
C ALA A 191 -22.47 -8.56 20.53
N ILE A 192 -22.94 -8.58 19.27
CA ILE A 192 -23.21 -9.82 18.53
C ILE A 192 -21.91 -10.61 18.34
N LEU A 193 -20.81 -9.97 17.92
CA LEU A 193 -19.51 -10.62 17.77
C LEU A 193 -18.95 -11.16 19.10
N ASP A 194 -19.17 -10.45 20.21
CA ASP A 194 -18.79 -10.93 21.55
C ASP A 194 -19.53 -12.25 21.90
N GLN A 195 -20.84 -12.34 21.60
CA GLN A 195 -21.63 -13.56 21.80
C GLN A 195 -21.20 -14.69 20.87
N MET A 196 -20.97 -14.40 19.59
CA MET A 196 -20.45 -15.36 18.61
C MET A 196 -19.09 -15.92 19.04
N THR A 197 -18.19 -15.06 19.51
CA THR A 197 -16.88 -15.44 20.04
C THR A 197 -17.01 -16.35 21.27
N ALA A 198 -17.93 -16.03 22.18
CA ALA A 198 -18.20 -16.84 23.37
C ALA A 198 -18.75 -18.23 23.03
N ASN A 199 -19.65 -18.33 22.04
CA ASN A 199 -20.19 -19.61 21.57
C ASN A 199 -19.07 -20.54 21.05
N ARG A 200 -18.14 -19.98 20.27
CA ARG A 200 -16.98 -20.72 19.74
C ARG A 200 -15.99 -21.09 20.83
N ASP A 201 -15.77 -20.22 21.82
CA ASP A 201 -14.93 -20.54 22.99
C ASP A 201 -15.42 -21.80 23.73
N GLN A 202 -16.73 -21.90 23.98
CA GLN A 202 -17.30 -23.09 24.63
C GLN A 202 -17.06 -24.37 23.81
N ARG A 203 -17.14 -24.27 22.48
CA ARG A 203 -16.88 -25.40 21.56
C ARG A 203 -15.42 -25.83 21.60
N ILE A 204 -14.49 -24.88 21.59
CA ILE A 204 -13.05 -25.13 21.73
C ILE A 204 -12.77 -25.89 23.02
N TRP A 205 -13.30 -25.43 24.16
CA TRP A 205 -13.09 -26.11 25.44
C TRP A 205 -13.70 -27.52 25.47
N THR A 206 -14.87 -27.70 24.86
CA THR A 206 -15.52 -29.01 24.75
C THR A 206 -14.67 -29.99 23.94
N LEU A 207 -14.16 -29.57 22.78
CA LEU A 207 -13.28 -30.39 21.93
C LEU A 207 -11.93 -30.67 22.60
N ALA A 208 -11.32 -29.66 23.24
CA ALA A 208 -10.06 -29.82 23.95
C ALA A 208 -10.14 -30.82 25.10
N ALA A 209 -11.32 -30.97 25.72
CA ALA A 209 -11.61 -31.97 26.73
C ALA A 209 -11.95 -33.37 26.16
N GLY A 210 -11.89 -33.57 24.84
CA GLY A 210 -12.23 -34.82 24.16
C GLY A 210 -13.72 -35.03 23.89
N GLY A 211 -14.54 -33.98 24.07
CA GLY A 211 -15.97 -33.99 23.75
C GLY A 211 -16.26 -33.85 22.25
N GLN A 212 -17.54 -33.75 21.91
CA GLN A 212 -18.02 -33.49 20.55
C GLN A 212 -18.90 -32.25 20.54
N VAL A 213 -18.90 -31.55 19.41
CA VAL A 213 -19.75 -30.37 19.17
C VAL A 213 -20.54 -30.56 17.88
N PRO A 214 -21.72 -29.94 17.72
CA PRO A 214 -22.46 -29.97 16.46
C PRO A 214 -21.63 -29.42 15.29
N ALA A 215 -21.91 -29.87 14.06
CA ALA A 215 -21.17 -29.41 12.88
C ALA A 215 -21.31 -27.90 12.64
N GLU A 216 -22.51 -27.37 12.84
CA GLU A 216 -22.80 -25.93 12.76
C GLU A 216 -22.69 -25.27 14.14
N VAL A 217 -22.26 -24.00 14.15
CA VAL A 217 -22.23 -23.17 15.35
C VAL A 217 -23.62 -22.59 15.58
N ASP A 218 -24.14 -22.71 16.81
CA ASP A 218 -25.42 -22.12 17.17
C ASP A 218 -25.23 -20.67 17.65
N ASP A 219 -25.54 -19.72 16.78
CA ASP A 219 -25.55 -18.27 17.07
C ASP A 219 -26.98 -17.72 17.21
N SER A 220 -27.96 -18.56 17.56
CA SER A 220 -29.35 -18.14 17.78
C SER A 220 -29.53 -17.29 19.05
N ASN A 221 -28.58 -17.36 20.00
CA ASN A 221 -28.57 -16.59 21.23
C ASN A 221 -28.09 -15.13 21.07
N THR A 222 -27.62 -14.74 19.87
CA THR A 222 -27.09 -13.40 19.67
C THR A 222 -28.20 -12.34 19.68
N LEU A 223 -27.87 -11.12 20.06
CA LEU A 223 -28.78 -9.97 19.95
C LEU A 223 -29.28 -9.76 18.51
N PRO A 224 -30.50 -9.20 18.32
CA PRO A 224 -30.95 -8.78 17.00
C PRO A 224 -30.15 -7.56 16.51
N PHE A 225 -30.03 -7.40 15.19
CA PHE A 225 -29.44 -6.20 14.59
C PHE A 225 -30.30 -4.95 14.86
N ILE A 226 -29.66 -3.78 14.86
CA ILE A 226 -30.35 -2.50 14.71
C ILE A 226 -30.41 -2.22 13.21
N GLU A 227 -31.61 -2.03 12.68
CA GLU A 227 -31.82 -1.67 11.29
C GLU A 227 -32.18 -0.17 11.23
N PRO A 228 -31.24 0.70 10.83
CA PRO A 228 -31.49 2.15 10.76
C PRO A 228 -32.49 2.46 9.65
N ARG A 229 -33.22 3.57 9.82
CA ARG A 229 -34.11 4.10 8.78
C ARG A 229 -33.27 4.83 7.74
N THR A 230 -33.69 4.74 6.49
CA THR A 230 -33.06 5.53 5.43
C THR A 230 -33.32 7.02 5.64
N ASN A 231 -32.27 7.82 5.45
CA ASN A 231 -32.35 9.27 5.32
C ASN A 231 -31.99 9.75 3.89
N VAL A 232 -31.78 8.81 2.98
CA VAL A 232 -31.31 9.04 1.60
C VAL A 232 -32.42 9.64 0.74
N GLY A 233 -32.11 10.71 0.02
CA GLY A 233 -33.04 11.38 -0.89
C GLY A 233 -34.17 12.12 -0.19
N GLY A 234 -34.17 12.19 1.14
CA GLY A 234 -35.15 12.95 1.93
C GLY A 234 -35.02 14.47 1.72
N PRO A 235 -36.03 15.27 2.14
CA PRO A 235 -36.01 16.73 2.00
C PRO A 235 -34.80 17.42 2.65
N ASP A 236 -34.14 16.74 3.60
CA ASP A 236 -32.99 17.24 4.34
C ASP A 236 -31.65 16.61 3.94
N ASP A 237 -31.64 15.76 2.91
CA ASP A 237 -30.41 15.14 2.43
C ASP A 237 -29.49 16.18 1.77
N PRO A 238 -28.31 16.49 2.36
CA PRO A 238 -27.39 17.49 1.83
C PRO A 238 -26.75 17.05 0.51
N ASN A 239 -26.57 15.73 0.28
CA ASN A 239 -26.00 15.21 -0.97
C ASN A 239 -27.01 15.33 -2.10
N ALA A 240 -28.31 15.08 -1.83
CA ALA A 240 -29.37 15.33 -2.80
C ALA A 240 -29.47 16.82 -3.16
N LYS A 241 -29.48 17.71 -2.16
CA LYS A 241 -29.49 19.18 -2.37
C LYS A 241 -28.30 19.69 -3.19
N ALA A 242 -27.14 19.06 -3.02
CA ALA A 242 -25.92 19.42 -3.73
C ALA A 242 -25.76 18.73 -5.09
N GLY A 243 -26.73 17.90 -5.53
CA GLY A 243 -26.65 17.14 -6.78
C GLY A 243 -25.55 16.07 -6.79
N LYS A 244 -25.10 15.64 -5.60
CA LYS A 244 -24.02 14.65 -5.41
C LYS A 244 -24.53 13.23 -5.21
N LEU A 245 -25.78 13.09 -4.82
CA LEU A 245 -26.45 11.79 -4.69
C LEU A 245 -26.70 11.20 -6.07
N GLY A 246 -26.44 9.90 -6.22
CA GLY A 246 -26.83 9.18 -7.43
C GLY A 246 -28.33 8.85 -7.47
N SER A 247 -28.71 7.96 -8.38
CA SER A 247 -30.07 7.44 -8.51
C SER A 247 -30.20 6.08 -7.83
N LEU A 248 -31.23 5.89 -7.00
CA LEU A 248 -31.59 4.56 -6.49
C LEU A 248 -32.22 3.67 -7.56
N GLN A 249 -32.57 4.25 -8.72
CA GLN A 249 -32.94 3.50 -9.93
C GLN A 249 -31.70 3.35 -10.80
N TYR A 250 -31.04 2.19 -10.67
CA TYR A 250 -29.86 1.85 -11.45
C TYR A 250 -30.24 1.61 -12.91
N ARG A 251 -29.50 2.25 -13.81
CA ARG A 251 -29.60 2.07 -15.26
C ARG A 251 -28.82 0.85 -15.66
N ASN A 252 -29.26 0.11 -16.67
CA ASN A 252 -28.38 -0.88 -17.29
C ASN A 252 -27.23 -0.19 -18.06
N ALA A 253 -26.20 -0.96 -18.42
CA ALA A 253 -25.01 -0.47 -19.08
C ALA A 253 -25.33 0.19 -20.43
N ALA A 254 -26.24 -0.37 -21.22
CA ALA A 254 -26.63 0.20 -22.50
C ALA A 254 -27.35 1.55 -22.38
N GLU A 255 -28.08 1.79 -21.28
CA GLU A 255 -28.70 3.07 -20.95
C GLU A 255 -27.67 4.08 -20.46
N GLN A 256 -26.78 3.68 -19.56
CA GLN A 256 -25.69 4.56 -19.07
C GLN A 256 -24.75 4.96 -20.20
N GLN A 257 -24.42 4.04 -21.13
CA GLN A 257 -23.50 4.31 -22.22
C GLN A 257 -23.95 5.49 -23.09
N LYS A 258 -25.26 5.67 -23.26
CA LYS A 258 -25.87 6.79 -24.02
C LYS A 258 -25.72 8.15 -23.33
N LEU A 259 -25.36 8.16 -22.04
CA LEU A 259 -25.21 9.36 -21.22
C LEU A 259 -23.77 9.87 -21.18
N PHE A 260 -22.81 9.14 -21.76
CA PHE A 260 -21.44 9.62 -21.90
C PHE A 260 -21.33 10.69 -22.97
N LYS A 261 -20.50 11.69 -22.67
CA LYS A 261 -20.10 12.77 -23.57
C LYS A 261 -18.58 12.70 -23.71
N LEU A 262 -18.11 12.58 -24.94
CA LEU A 262 -16.70 12.49 -25.27
C LEU A 262 -16.35 13.54 -26.34
N PRO A 263 -15.09 14.01 -26.39
CA PRO A 263 -14.59 14.81 -27.50
C PRO A 263 -14.70 14.07 -28.85
N PRO A 264 -14.71 14.78 -29.99
CA PRO A 264 -14.73 14.14 -31.30
C PRO A 264 -13.60 13.12 -31.49
N GLY A 265 -13.92 11.98 -32.10
CA GLY A 265 -12.98 10.88 -32.36
C GLY A 265 -12.82 9.89 -31.22
N TYR A 266 -13.27 10.20 -30.00
CA TYR A 266 -13.26 9.25 -28.89
C TYR A 266 -14.53 8.40 -28.86
N LYS A 267 -14.38 7.12 -28.53
CA LYS A 267 -15.48 6.16 -28.39
C LYS A 267 -15.36 5.45 -27.05
N ILE A 268 -16.49 5.26 -26.35
CA ILE A 268 -16.57 4.49 -25.11
C ILE A 268 -17.40 3.23 -25.32
N GLU A 269 -16.91 2.11 -24.80
CA GLU A 269 -17.51 0.79 -24.94
C GLU A 269 -17.50 0.05 -23.59
N LEU A 270 -18.53 -0.75 -23.35
CA LEU A 270 -18.60 -1.60 -22.17
C LEU A 270 -17.62 -2.78 -22.35
N VAL A 271 -16.77 -3.01 -21.36
CA VAL A 271 -15.92 -4.21 -21.28
C VAL A 271 -16.65 -5.30 -20.49
N ALA A 272 -17.14 -4.95 -19.31
CA ALA A 272 -17.85 -5.86 -18.40
C ALA A 272 -18.78 -5.06 -17.47
N SER A 273 -19.88 -5.68 -17.07
CA SER A 273 -20.80 -5.14 -16.06
C SER A 273 -21.29 -6.23 -15.10
N GLU A 274 -21.84 -5.79 -13.99
CA GLU A 274 -22.54 -6.63 -13.02
C GLU A 274 -23.69 -7.46 -13.64
N GLU A 275 -24.26 -6.97 -14.74
CA GLU A 275 -25.35 -7.66 -15.45
C GLU A 275 -24.87 -8.96 -16.09
N GLN A 276 -23.61 -8.98 -16.53
CA GLN A 276 -22.96 -10.16 -17.12
C GLN A 276 -22.26 -11.00 -16.05
N PHE A 277 -21.56 -10.34 -15.12
CA PHE A 277 -20.76 -10.99 -14.09
C PHE A 277 -21.13 -10.45 -12.70
N PRO A 278 -22.01 -11.13 -11.94
CA PRO A 278 -22.44 -10.69 -10.60
C PRO A 278 -21.28 -10.50 -9.61
N GLU A 279 -20.14 -11.15 -9.86
CA GLU A 279 -18.91 -11.00 -9.07
C GLU A 279 -18.31 -9.58 -9.19
N LEU A 280 -18.60 -8.84 -10.26
CA LEU A 280 -18.16 -7.46 -10.50
C LEU A 280 -18.97 -6.43 -9.67
N ALA A 281 -19.19 -6.74 -8.40
CA ALA A 281 -19.91 -5.90 -7.47
C ALA A 281 -18.96 -4.93 -6.76
N ASN A 282 -19.20 -3.63 -6.90
CA ASN A 282 -18.40 -2.57 -6.30
C ASN A 282 -16.89 -2.63 -6.65
N PRO A 283 -16.49 -2.60 -7.94
CA PRO A 283 -15.09 -2.61 -8.34
C PRO A 283 -14.39 -1.30 -7.96
N VAL A 284 -13.11 -1.37 -7.61
CA VAL A 284 -12.38 -0.21 -7.07
C VAL A 284 -10.99 0.02 -7.65
N ALA A 285 -10.31 -1.03 -8.12
CA ALA A 285 -8.99 -0.93 -8.71
C ALA A 285 -8.84 -1.91 -9.87
N ILE A 286 -7.96 -1.58 -10.82
CA ILE A 286 -7.57 -2.45 -11.95
C ILE A 286 -6.05 -2.56 -12.09
N ASP A 287 -5.61 -3.68 -12.66
CA ASP A 287 -4.25 -3.84 -13.20
C ASP A 287 -4.30 -4.79 -14.41
N PHE A 288 -3.25 -4.81 -15.23
CA PHE A 288 -3.06 -5.80 -16.29
C PHE A 288 -1.89 -6.72 -15.95
N ASP A 289 -2.08 -8.04 -16.04
CA ASP A 289 -0.98 -8.99 -15.82
C ASP A 289 -0.02 -9.10 -17.03
N ASN A 290 1.05 -9.88 -16.89
CA ASN A 290 2.03 -10.08 -17.97
C ASN A 290 1.45 -10.84 -19.19
N ARG A 291 0.25 -11.43 -19.09
CA ARG A 291 -0.49 -12.02 -20.22
C ARG A 291 -1.43 -11.01 -20.89
N GLY A 292 -1.55 -9.81 -20.34
CA GLY A 292 -2.45 -8.76 -20.82
C GLY A 292 -3.90 -8.93 -20.37
N ARG A 293 -4.18 -9.79 -19.38
CA ARG A 293 -5.53 -9.97 -18.83
C ARG A 293 -5.85 -8.87 -17.84
N LEU A 294 -7.12 -8.47 -17.77
CA LEU A 294 -7.58 -7.42 -16.88
C LEU A 294 -7.90 -8.00 -15.49
N TRP A 295 -7.28 -7.47 -14.45
CA TRP A 295 -7.53 -7.83 -13.06
C TRP A 295 -8.36 -6.76 -12.37
N ILE A 296 -9.25 -7.15 -11.45
CA ILE A 296 -10.17 -6.21 -10.78
C ILE A 296 -10.34 -6.61 -9.31
N SER A 297 -10.21 -5.66 -8.38
CA SER A 297 -10.64 -5.87 -6.99
C SER A 297 -12.06 -5.36 -6.77
N THR A 298 -12.85 -6.12 -6.01
CA THR A 298 -14.26 -5.83 -5.74
C THR A 298 -14.54 -5.74 -4.25
N MET A 299 -15.45 -4.85 -3.84
CA MET A 299 -15.73 -4.57 -2.42
C MET A 299 -17.23 -4.56 -2.08
N PRO A 300 -17.96 -5.66 -2.27
CA PRO A 300 -19.35 -5.74 -1.81
C PRO A 300 -19.46 -5.56 -0.29
N SER A 301 -18.44 -5.83 0.52
CA SER A 301 -18.48 -5.58 1.97
C SER A 301 -18.30 -4.11 2.38
N TYR A 302 -17.94 -3.22 1.45
CA TYR A 302 -17.75 -1.79 1.74
C TYR A 302 -19.07 -1.14 2.22
N PRO A 303 -19.05 -0.23 3.21
CA PRO A 303 -17.88 0.30 3.94
C PRO A 303 -17.48 -0.49 5.20
N HIS A 304 -18.22 -1.53 5.57
CA HIS A 304 -17.99 -2.34 6.77
C HIS A 304 -18.68 -3.71 6.66
N TRP A 305 -18.01 -4.80 7.00
CA TRP A 305 -18.58 -6.16 6.96
C TRP A 305 -19.67 -6.33 8.02
N LYS A 306 -20.77 -7.03 7.70
CA LYS A 306 -21.88 -7.31 8.64
C LYS A 306 -21.68 -8.68 9.28
N PRO A 307 -21.66 -8.81 10.63
CA PRO A 307 -21.63 -10.12 11.27
C PRO A 307 -22.75 -11.04 10.76
N LYS A 308 -22.50 -12.35 10.75
CA LYS A 308 -23.41 -13.39 10.20
C LYS A 308 -23.59 -13.36 8.68
N THR A 309 -22.86 -12.51 7.94
CA THR A 309 -22.72 -12.64 6.49
C THR A 309 -21.35 -13.20 6.14
N ILE A 310 -21.23 -13.78 4.95
CA ILE A 310 -19.93 -14.21 4.43
C ILE A 310 -19.10 -12.96 4.11
N LEU A 311 -17.83 -12.98 4.52
CA LEU A 311 -16.83 -12.00 4.12
C LEU A 311 -16.14 -12.55 2.86
N ASP A 312 -16.51 -12.04 1.69
CA ASP A 312 -16.11 -12.63 0.40
C ASP A 312 -15.96 -11.58 -0.70
N ASP A 313 -15.26 -10.50 -0.38
CA ASP A 313 -14.73 -9.59 -1.40
C ASP A 313 -13.69 -10.33 -2.24
N LYS A 314 -13.52 -9.91 -3.51
CA LYS A 314 -12.83 -10.73 -4.51
C LYS A 314 -11.75 -9.98 -5.26
N LEU A 315 -10.84 -10.78 -5.81
CA LEU A 315 -9.97 -10.38 -6.91
C LEU A 315 -10.35 -11.23 -8.13
N LEU A 316 -10.67 -10.56 -9.23
CA LEU A 316 -11.17 -11.14 -10.46
C LEU A 316 -10.15 -11.03 -11.59
N ILE A 317 -10.25 -11.95 -12.55
CA ILE A 317 -9.54 -11.90 -13.83
C ILE A 317 -10.59 -11.92 -14.94
N LEU A 318 -10.54 -10.95 -15.85
CA LEU A 318 -11.35 -10.90 -17.06
C LEU A 318 -10.51 -11.23 -18.28
N GLU A 319 -11.06 -12.08 -19.15
CA GLU A 319 -10.45 -12.46 -20.43
C GLU A 319 -11.34 -12.08 -21.59
N ASP A 320 -10.71 -11.60 -22.65
CA ASP A 320 -11.28 -11.27 -23.95
C ASP A 320 -10.56 -12.14 -24.99
N TYR A 321 -11.20 -13.23 -25.39
CA TYR A 321 -10.59 -14.27 -26.23
C TYR A 321 -10.61 -13.89 -27.71
N ASP A 322 -11.65 -13.19 -28.16
CA ASP A 322 -11.82 -12.79 -29.55
C ASP A 322 -11.28 -11.38 -29.86
N ARG A 323 -10.85 -10.66 -28.82
CA ARG A 323 -10.25 -9.32 -28.86
C ARG A 323 -11.23 -8.26 -29.39
N ASP A 324 -12.52 -8.44 -29.15
CA ASP A 324 -13.54 -7.45 -29.52
C ASP A 324 -13.64 -6.28 -28.53
N GLY A 325 -12.93 -6.36 -27.39
CA GLY A 325 -12.93 -5.38 -26.32
C GLY A 325 -13.93 -5.65 -25.20
N ARG A 326 -14.62 -6.79 -25.22
CA ARG A 326 -15.56 -7.24 -24.20
C ARG A 326 -15.02 -8.47 -23.49
N ALA A 327 -15.30 -8.57 -22.20
CA ALA A 327 -14.93 -9.76 -21.45
C ALA A 327 -15.86 -10.93 -21.80
N ASP A 328 -15.26 -12.06 -22.17
CA ASP A 328 -15.93 -13.34 -22.42
C ASP A 328 -16.08 -14.15 -21.14
N GLU A 329 -15.09 -14.06 -20.25
CA GLU A 329 -15.01 -14.84 -19.02
C GLU A 329 -14.61 -13.96 -17.82
N CYS A 330 -15.19 -14.28 -16.66
CA CYS A 330 -14.82 -13.74 -15.37
C CYS A 330 -14.41 -14.89 -14.44
N LYS A 331 -13.17 -14.88 -13.98
CA LYS A 331 -12.62 -15.85 -13.04
C LYS A 331 -12.42 -15.20 -11.68
N VAL A 332 -12.79 -15.91 -10.61
CA VAL A 332 -12.45 -15.52 -9.24
C VAL A 332 -11.07 -16.09 -8.90
N PHE A 333 -10.05 -15.25 -8.95
CA PHE A 333 -8.70 -15.64 -8.55
C PHE A 333 -8.58 -15.84 -7.04
N ALA A 334 -9.16 -14.92 -6.26
CA ALA A 334 -9.22 -15.02 -4.81
C ALA A 334 -10.54 -14.48 -4.27
N GLY A 335 -11.14 -15.22 -3.33
CA GLY A 335 -12.25 -14.78 -2.48
C GLY A 335 -11.82 -14.67 -1.01
N GLY A 336 -12.78 -14.45 -0.11
CA GLY A 336 -12.49 -14.32 1.33
C GLY A 336 -11.64 -13.10 1.70
N LEU A 337 -11.67 -12.04 0.88
CA LEU A 337 -11.00 -10.77 1.14
C LEU A 337 -11.91 -9.81 1.91
N TYR A 338 -11.32 -8.72 2.41
CA TYR A 338 -12.06 -7.65 3.08
C TYR A 338 -11.61 -6.26 2.64
N CYS A 339 -12.48 -5.54 1.93
CA CYS A 339 -12.24 -4.21 1.38
C CYS A 339 -10.86 -4.11 0.68
N PRO A 340 -10.58 -4.92 -0.36
CA PRO A 340 -9.35 -4.79 -1.15
C PRO A 340 -9.33 -3.50 -1.98
N THR A 341 -8.99 -2.39 -1.32
CA THR A 341 -9.00 -1.02 -1.84
C THR A 341 -7.95 -0.74 -2.92
N GLY A 342 -7.00 -1.66 -3.12
CA GLY A 342 -6.00 -1.61 -4.17
C GLY A 342 -5.19 -2.89 -4.21
N PHE A 343 -4.55 -3.16 -5.34
CA PHE A 343 -3.66 -4.30 -5.53
C PHE A 343 -2.69 -4.02 -6.67
N GLU A 344 -1.65 -4.84 -6.78
CA GLU A 344 -0.70 -4.79 -7.89
C GLU A 344 -0.16 -6.18 -8.20
N VAL A 345 -0.22 -6.60 -9.47
CA VAL A 345 0.34 -7.88 -9.91
C VAL A 345 1.87 -7.77 -9.94
N GLY A 346 2.57 -8.83 -9.56
CA GLY A 346 4.03 -8.95 -9.68
C GLY A 346 4.67 -9.91 -8.68
N ARG A 347 5.95 -10.21 -8.91
CA ARG A 347 6.73 -11.19 -8.11
C ARG A 347 6.09 -12.58 -8.12
N GLY A 348 5.49 -12.98 -9.24
CA GLY A 348 4.87 -14.29 -9.44
C GLY A 348 3.50 -14.44 -8.80
N GLY A 349 2.89 -13.34 -8.33
CA GLY A 349 1.58 -13.33 -7.67
C GLY A 349 0.97 -11.93 -7.69
N VAL A 350 0.28 -11.57 -6.62
CA VAL A 350 -0.38 -10.27 -6.47
C VAL A 350 -0.31 -9.77 -5.03
N PHE A 351 0.06 -8.50 -4.87
CA PHE A 351 0.01 -7.80 -3.59
C PHE A 351 -1.34 -7.12 -3.43
N VAL A 352 -2.09 -7.42 -2.37
CA VAL A 352 -3.46 -6.95 -2.17
C VAL A 352 -3.58 -6.21 -0.85
N ALA A 353 -4.15 -5.00 -0.88
CA ALA A 353 -4.53 -4.30 0.34
C ALA A 353 -5.59 -5.07 1.11
N GLN A 354 -5.37 -5.33 2.39
CA GLN A 354 -6.41 -5.82 3.29
C GLN A 354 -6.07 -5.38 4.71
N GLN A 355 -6.38 -4.13 5.05
CA GLN A 355 -5.98 -3.56 6.33
C GLN A 355 -6.38 -4.46 7.51
N PRO A 356 -5.47 -4.73 8.45
CA PRO A 356 -4.19 -4.06 8.70
C PRO A 356 -2.97 -4.65 7.96
N ASP A 357 -3.19 -5.40 6.89
CA ASP A 357 -2.17 -6.17 6.19
C ASP A 357 -2.05 -5.78 4.70
N ILE A 358 -0.89 -6.09 4.13
CA ILE A 358 -0.75 -6.36 2.70
C ILE A 358 -0.63 -7.87 2.54
N LEU A 359 -1.54 -8.46 1.77
CA LEU A 359 -1.49 -9.87 1.41
C LEU A 359 -0.62 -10.07 0.16
N PHE A 360 0.06 -11.21 0.09
CA PHE A 360 0.60 -11.75 -1.16
C PHE A 360 -0.15 -13.04 -1.49
N LEU A 361 -0.77 -13.07 -2.67
CA LEU A 361 -1.54 -14.20 -3.18
C LEU A 361 -0.87 -14.74 -4.43
N GLN A 362 -0.80 -16.06 -4.58
CA GLN A 362 -0.15 -16.69 -5.72
C GLN A 362 -0.87 -17.97 -6.13
N ASP A 363 -0.90 -18.22 -7.43
CA ASP A 363 -1.29 -19.49 -8.04
C ASP A 363 -0.01 -20.25 -8.41
N THR A 364 0.22 -21.40 -7.79
CA THR A 364 1.42 -22.22 -8.03
C THR A 364 1.16 -23.39 -8.99
N ASN A 365 -0.08 -23.60 -9.42
CA ASN A 365 -0.49 -24.75 -10.22
C ASN A 365 -1.04 -24.39 -11.61
N GLY A 366 -1.35 -23.11 -11.85
CA GLY A 366 -1.76 -22.57 -13.15
C GLY A 366 -3.26 -22.67 -13.43
N ASP A 367 -4.11 -22.89 -12.42
CA ASP A 367 -5.57 -22.95 -12.56
C ASP A 367 -6.27 -21.58 -12.41
N ASP A 368 -5.50 -20.50 -12.35
CA ASP A 368 -5.96 -19.12 -12.13
C ASP A 368 -6.67 -18.95 -10.79
N ARG A 369 -6.28 -19.72 -9.75
CA ARG A 369 -6.75 -19.56 -8.36
C ARG A 369 -5.59 -19.49 -7.38
N ALA A 370 -5.70 -18.57 -6.43
CA ALA A 370 -4.69 -18.46 -5.38
C ALA A 370 -4.70 -19.70 -4.48
N ASP A 371 -3.59 -20.45 -4.46
CA ASP A 371 -3.35 -21.57 -3.54
C ASP A 371 -2.36 -21.20 -2.42
N VAL A 372 -1.64 -20.08 -2.57
CA VAL A 372 -0.78 -19.48 -1.56
C VAL A 372 -1.37 -18.16 -1.08
N ARG A 373 -1.46 -17.99 0.25
CA ARG A 373 -1.91 -16.76 0.92
C ARG A 373 -0.98 -16.39 2.06
N ILE A 374 -0.23 -15.30 1.91
CA ILE A 374 0.75 -14.83 2.90
C ILE A 374 0.35 -13.43 3.38
N ARG A 375 0.36 -13.19 4.69
CA ARG A 375 0.31 -11.84 5.26
C ARG A 375 1.71 -11.23 5.11
N ARG A 376 1.97 -10.60 3.97
CA ARG A 376 3.31 -10.20 3.54
C ARG A 376 3.87 -9.06 4.38
N LYS A 377 3.04 -8.07 4.67
CA LYS A 377 3.34 -6.98 5.61
C LYS A 377 2.15 -6.75 6.53
N VAL A 378 2.43 -6.45 7.78
CA VAL A 378 1.43 -6.29 8.83
C VAL A 378 1.72 -5.03 9.62
N GLY A 379 0.69 -4.45 10.25
CA GLY A 379 0.87 -3.32 11.15
C GLY A 379 0.34 -1.99 10.61
N PHE A 380 -0.34 -2.01 9.47
CA PHE A 380 -1.08 -0.85 8.99
C PHE A 380 -2.31 -0.59 9.86
N ASP A 381 -2.74 0.66 9.94
CA ASP A 381 -3.89 1.04 10.75
C ASP A 381 -5.20 0.74 9.99
N SER A 382 -6.16 0.10 10.67
CA SER A 382 -7.47 -0.26 10.12
C SER A 382 -8.58 0.73 10.51
N ALA A 383 -8.25 1.89 11.09
CA ALA A 383 -9.21 2.83 11.67
C ALA A 383 -10.31 3.29 10.70
N ASP A 384 -10.03 3.43 9.40
CA ASP A 384 -10.98 3.92 8.41
C ASP A 384 -10.81 3.20 7.06
N THR A 385 -11.88 2.64 6.50
CA THR A 385 -11.83 1.99 5.16
C THR A 385 -11.71 2.99 4.04
N HIS A 386 -12.30 4.17 4.19
CA HIS A 386 -12.30 5.21 3.16
C HIS A 386 -10.93 5.86 2.96
N HIS A 387 -10.14 5.96 4.04
CA HIS A 387 -8.74 6.44 4.04
C HIS A 387 -7.72 5.29 4.11
N GLY A 388 -8.14 4.08 3.72
CA GLY A 388 -7.31 2.89 3.76
C GLY A 388 -6.16 2.93 2.74
N ILE A 389 -5.37 1.86 2.72
CA ILE A 389 -4.26 1.71 1.77
C ILE A 389 -4.81 1.59 0.34
N ALA A 390 -4.36 2.43 -0.59
CA ALA A 390 -4.83 2.43 -1.97
C ALA A 390 -3.72 2.88 -2.95
N ALA A 391 -4.07 3.02 -4.23
CA ALA A 391 -3.20 3.56 -5.29
C ALA A 391 -1.85 2.83 -5.39
N PHE A 392 -1.90 1.53 -5.64
CA PHE A 392 -0.69 0.75 -5.81
C PHE A 392 -0.05 1.07 -7.16
N THR A 393 1.28 1.09 -7.19
CA THR A 393 2.05 1.13 -8.43
C THR A 393 3.50 0.69 -8.20
N TRP A 394 4.10 0.04 -9.18
CA TRP A 394 5.55 -0.18 -9.22
C TRP A 394 6.26 1.10 -9.66
N GLY A 395 7.22 1.54 -8.85
CA GLY A 395 8.21 2.52 -9.29
C GLY A 395 9.17 1.89 -10.30
N PRO A 396 9.86 2.72 -11.10
CA PRO A 396 10.86 2.22 -12.05
C PRO A 396 12.02 1.51 -11.35
N ASP A 397 12.27 1.84 -10.08
CA ASP A 397 13.27 1.24 -9.20
C ASP A 397 12.91 -0.15 -8.67
N GLY A 398 11.74 -0.69 -9.03
CA GLY A 398 11.25 -1.99 -8.57
C GLY A 398 10.64 -1.98 -7.17
N GLY A 399 10.45 -0.80 -6.56
CA GLY A 399 9.70 -0.63 -5.32
C GLY A 399 8.19 -0.60 -5.57
N LEU A 400 7.41 -1.18 -4.66
CA LEU A 400 5.96 -1.08 -4.63
C LEU A 400 5.55 0.13 -3.79
N TYR A 401 4.81 1.06 -4.40
CA TYR A 401 4.31 2.26 -3.75
C TYR A 401 2.83 2.13 -3.48
N PHE A 402 2.38 2.64 -2.33
CA PHE A 402 0.97 2.71 -1.99
C PHE A 402 0.71 3.78 -0.96
N ASN A 403 -0.49 4.33 -1.01
CA ASN A 403 -0.89 5.53 -0.30
C ASN A 403 -1.75 5.19 0.91
N GLU A 404 -1.65 5.98 1.97
CA GLU A 404 -2.54 5.90 3.14
C GLU A 404 -3.03 7.30 3.52
N GLY A 405 -4.30 7.41 3.95
CA GLY A 405 -4.93 8.68 4.28
C GLY A 405 -4.85 9.08 5.76
N THR A 406 -5.56 10.14 6.10
CA THR A 406 -5.64 10.68 7.47
C THR A 406 -6.34 9.70 8.43
N PHE A 407 -6.22 9.93 9.75
CA PHE A 407 -6.66 9.07 10.87
C PHE A 407 -5.80 7.83 11.15
N LYS A 408 -4.80 7.57 10.31
CA LYS A 408 -4.00 6.35 10.35
C LYS A 408 -2.73 6.54 11.17
N PHE A 409 -2.42 5.57 12.03
CA PHE A 409 -1.24 5.50 12.88
C PHE A 409 -0.55 4.14 12.70
N SER A 410 -0.01 3.94 11.51
CA SER A 410 0.56 2.69 11.05
C SER A 410 1.95 2.45 11.64
N GLN A 411 2.22 1.20 12.01
CA GLN A 411 3.43 0.73 12.67
C GLN A 411 3.84 -0.61 12.03
N VAL A 412 4.72 -0.55 11.04
CA VAL A 412 5.05 -1.69 10.18
C VAL A 412 6.40 -2.26 10.58
N GLU A 413 6.39 -3.51 11.00
CA GLU A 413 7.59 -4.27 11.37
C GLU A 413 8.26 -4.86 10.12
N SER A 414 9.59 -4.91 10.14
CA SER A 414 10.43 -5.49 9.09
C SER A 414 11.70 -6.10 9.68
N PRO A 415 12.49 -6.86 8.91
CA PRO A 415 13.82 -7.31 9.31
C PRO A 415 14.80 -6.19 9.69
N TYR A 416 14.46 -4.94 9.37
CA TYR A 416 15.27 -3.74 9.62
C TYR A 416 14.70 -2.89 10.76
N GLY A 417 13.68 -3.40 11.46
CA GLY A 417 13.01 -2.73 12.56
C GLY A 417 11.71 -2.06 12.13
N LEU A 418 11.26 -1.15 12.98
CA LEU A 418 9.93 -0.55 12.91
C LEU A 418 9.91 0.74 12.10
N THR A 419 9.04 0.79 11.08
CA THR A 419 8.74 2.02 10.33
C THR A 419 7.37 2.54 10.71
N ARG A 420 7.27 3.84 11.03
CA ARG A 420 6.02 4.48 11.46
C ARG A 420 5.57 5.55 10.48
N LEU A 421 4.26 5.64 10.29
CA LEU A 421 3.61 6.74 9.58
C LEU A 421 2.33 7.10 10.31
N HIS A 422 2.17 8.37 10.66
CA HIS A 422 0.91 8.89 11.16
C HIS A 422 0.29 9.86 10.16
N GLU A 423 -1.04 9.99 10.17
CA GLU A 423 -1.79 11.06 9.49
C GLU A 423 -1.41 11.25 8.01
N ALA A 424 -1.62 10.18 7.24
CA ALA A 424 -1.40 10.08 5.80
C ALA A 424 0.06 10.08 5.33
N GLY A 425 0.28 9.54 4.14
CA GLY A 425 1.57 9.54 3.46
C GLY A 425 1.64 8.48 2.38
N VAL A 426 2.84 8.29 1.83
CA VAL A 426 3.12 7.28 0.81
C VAL A 426 4.15 6.31 1.36
N TRP A 427 3.81 5.03 1.33
CA TRP A 427 4.71 3.93 1.65
C TRP A 427 5.47 3.48 0.41
N ARG A 428 6.68 2.98 0.62
CA ARG A 428 7.44 2.21 -0.37
C ARG A 428 7.87 0.89 0.26
N TYR A 429 7.55 -0.21 -0.40
CA TYR A 429 7.95 -1.56 -0.02
C TYR A 429 8.78 -2.18 -1.15
N ASP A 430 9.98 -2.67 -0.83
CA ASP A 430 10.79 -3.47 -1.76
C ASP A 430 10.66 -4.96 -1.40
N PRO A 431 9.96 -5.78 -2.22
CA PRO A 431 9.79 -7.20 -1.95
C PRO A 431 11.06 -8.04 -2.07
N ARG A 432 12.10 -7.54 -2.77
CA ARG A 432 13.37 -8.26 -2.92
C ARG A 432 14.22 -8.13 -1.66
N THR A 433 14.25 -6.95 -1.06
CA THR A 433 15.05 -6.68 0.15
C THR A 433 14.24 -6.70 1.45
N GLU A 434 12.92 -6.83 1.38
CA GLU A 434 11.97 -6.74 2.49
C GLU A 434 11.88 -5.37 3.19
N ARG A 435 12.55 -4.35 2.64
CA ARG A 435 12.59 -3.00 3.21
C ARG A 435 11.25 -2.28 3.02
N VAL A 436 10.75 -1.70 4.10
CA VAL A 436 9.59 -0.80 4.09
C VAL A 436 10.02 0.58 4.58
N SER A 437 9.77 1.60 3.79
CA SER A 437 10.08 3.00 4.10
C SER A 437 8.89 3.91 3.84
N VAL A 438 8.91 5.10 4.44
CA VAL A 438 8.00 6.18 4.07
C VAL A 438 8.64 6.94 2.92
N HIS A 439 8.03 6.87 1.73
CA HIS A 439 8.47 7.61 0.54
C HIS A 439 8.13 9.10 0.67
N SER A 440 6.91 9.40 1.11
CA SER A 440 6.48 10.78 1.36
C SER A 440 5.74 10.88 2.69
N ASN A 441 6.31 11.66 3.60
CA ASN A 441 5.75 11.92 4.92
C ASN A 441 4.98 13.26 4.94
N PHE A 442 4.01 13.41 4.05
CA PHE A 442 3.29 14.66 3.82
C PHE A 442 1.84 14.59 4.33
N ALA A 443 1.30 15.72 4.78
CA ALA A 443 -0.03 15.79 5.40
C ALA A 443 -1.18 15.79 4.38
N PHE A 444 -1.33 14.70 3.62
CA PHE A 444 -2.46 14.48 2.72
C PHE A 444 -3.77 14.29 3.49
N ALA A 445 -4.90 14.35 2.79
CA ALA A 445 -6.18 13.91 3.33
C ALA A 445 -6.43 12.44 2.96
N ASN A 446 -6.56 12.14 1.67
CA ASN A 446 -6.87 10.82 1.14
C ASN A 446 -6.18 10.62 -0.24
N PRO A 447 -4.88 10.34 -0.28
CA PRO A 447 -4.17 10.14 -1.55
C PRO A 447 -4.61 8.83 -2.23
N TRP A 448 -5.21 8.91 -3.42
CA TRP A 448 -5.83 7.79 -4.17
C TRP A 448 -5.37 7.69 -5.64
N GLY A 449 -4.48 8.58 -6.07
CA GLY A 449 -3.77 8.45 -7.35
C GLY A 449 -2.27 8.55 -7.13
N HIS A 450 -1.51 7.69 -7.80
CA HIS A 450 -0.05 7.74 -7.87
C HIS A 450 0.40 7.23 -9.24
N VAL A 451 1.20 8.03 -9.95
CA VAL A 451 1.74 7.64 -11.26
C VAL A 451 3.16 8.18 -11.44
N PHE A 452 4.01 7.41 -12.12
CA PHE A 452 5.35 7.81 -12.53
C PHE A 452 5.35 8.21 -14.00
N ASP A 453 6.10 9.24 -14.36
CA ASP A 453 6.38 9.58 -15.74
C ASP A 453 7.51 8.71 -16.34
N ARG A 454 7.75 8.91 -17.64
CA ARG A 454 8.80 8.23 -18.41
C ARG A 454 10.20 8.33 -17.79
N TRP A 455 10.49 9.39 -17.03
CA TRP A 455 11.80 9.69 -16.45
C TRP A 455 11.85 9.42 -14.93
N GLY A 456 10.81 8.80 -14.38
CA GLY A 456 10.75 8.39 -12.98
C GLY A 456 10.37 9.49 -12.00
N GLN A 457 9.85 10.63 -12.47
CA GLN A 457 9.20 11.63 -11.62
C GLN A 457 7.78 11.15 -11.27
N ASP A 458 7.35 11.35 -10.02
CA ASP A 458 6.08 10.86 -9.54
C ASP A 458 5.10 11.96 -9.11
N PHE A 459 3.83 11.67 -9.34
CA PHE A 459 2.71 12.58 -9.11
C PHE A 459 1.65 11.90 -8.25
N ILE A 460 1.18 12.61 -7.21
CA ILE A 460 0.26 12.08 -6.21
C ILE A 460 -1.03 12.90 -6.23
N ALA A 461 -2.18 12.24 -6.37
CA ALA A 461 -3.50 12.86 -6.34
C ALA A 461 -4.20 12.63 -4.99
N ASP A 462 -4.45 13.72 -4.25
CA ASP A 462 -5.16 13.75 -2.97
C ASP A 462 -6.67 13.92 -3.21
N ALA A 463 -7.38 12.79 -3.21
CA ALA A 463 -8.76 12.64 -3.65
C ALA A 463 -9.73 13.58 -2.95
N SER A 464 -9.75 13.52 -1.61
CA SER A 464 -10.72 14.24 -0.79
C SER A 464 -10.73 15.76 -1.07
N PRO A 465 -9.59 16.47 -1.06
CA PRO A 465 -9.53 17.89 -1.36
C PRO A 465 -9.47 18.19 -2.88
N GLY A 466 -9.07 17.23 -3.71
CA GLY A 466 -8.88 17.36 -5.17
C GLY A 466 -7.57 18.03 -5.59
N PHE A 467 -6.53 17.98 -4.74
CA PHE A 467 -5.22 18.56 -5.06
C PHE A 467 -4.28 17.48 -5.61
N SER A 468 -3.35 17.86 -6.49
CA SER A 468 -2.33 16.95 -7.01
C SER A 468 -0.96 17.60 -6.90
N TYR A 469 0.02 16.80 -6.48
CA TYR A 469 1.36 17.24 -6.11
C TYR A 469 2.40 16.52 -6.95
N TRP A 470 3.46 17.24 -7.32
CA TRP A 470 4.70 16.62 -7.78
C TRP A 470 5.51 16.23 -6.55
N ALA A 471 5.93 14.96 -6.49
CA ALA A 471 6.35 14.35 -5.22
C ALA A 471 7.81 14.58 -4.86
N ALA A 472 8.71 14.84 -5.82
CA ALA A 472 10.16 14.93 -5.54
C ALA A 472 10.50 15.83 -4.33
N PRO A 473 9.96 17.06 -4.20
CA PRO A 473 10.28 17.96 -3.08
C PRO A 473 9.79 17.45 -1.71
N ILE A 474 8.77 16.59 -1.68
CA ILE A 474 8.13 16.04 -0.47
C ILE A 474 8.53 14.58 -0.20
N THR A 475 9.65 14.14 -0.77
CA THR A 475 10.21 12.78 -0.63
C THR A 475 11.66 12.78 -0.14
N GLY A 476 12.08 13.89 0.47
CA GLY A 476 13.27 13.91 1.32
C GLY A 476 13.01 13.14 2.61
N ARG A 477 14.06 12.69 3.28
CA ARG A 477 13.94 12.06 4.58
C ARG A 477 13.48 13.10 5.61
N ILE A 478 12.41 12.77 6.31
CA ILE A 478 12.01 13.42 7.56
C ILE A 478 11.66 12.32 8.55
N ASP A 479 12.40 12.26 9.66
CA ASP A 479 12.21 11.24 10.67
C ASP A 479 10.89 11.44 11.45
N PHE A 480 10.20 10.35 11.76
CA PHE A 480 9.02 10.36 12.61
C PHE A 480 9.35 10.96 13.98
N PRO A 481 8.49 11.82 14.57
CA PRO A 481 7.10 12.10 14.22
C PRO A 481 6.89 13.34 13.34
N LEU A 482 7.93 13.90 12.73
CA LEU A 482 7.79 15.11 11.91
C LEU A 482 7.08 14.82 10.59
N LYS A 483 6.50 15.85 9.95
CA LYS A 483 5.89 15.76 8.60
C LYS A 483 6.29 16.94 7.73
N HIS A 484 6.37 16.71 6.43
CA HIS A 484 6.52 17.75 5.43
C HIS A 484 5.31 18.73 5.46
N PRO A 485 5.53 20.06 5.47
CA PRO A 485 4.47 21.04 5.60
C PRO A 485 3.78 21.32 4.26
N GLY A 486 2.54 21.80 4.33
CA GLY A 486 1.82 22.36 3.17
C GLY A 486 0.75 21.48 2.53
N GLY A 487 0.60 20.22 2.99
CA GLY A 487 -0.46 19.32 2.54
C GLY A 487 -1.87 19.76 2.95
N SER A 488 -2.88 19.10 2.39
CA SER A 488 -4.29 19.48 2.57
C SER A 488 -4.79 19.39 4.02
N GLN A 489 -4.15 18.56 4.85
CA GLN A 489 -4.40 18.46 6.29
C GLN A 489 -3.38 19.24 7.13
N HIS A 490 -2.43 19.93 6.51
CA HIS A 490 -1.32 20.60 7.21
C HIS A 490 -1.80 21.58 8.28
N ARG A 491 -2.84 22.38 8.00
CA ARG A 491 -3.40 23.30 9.01
C ARG A 491 -3.81 22.60 10.31
N ARG A 492 -4.33 21.37 10.23
CA ARG A 492 -4.71 20.58 11.41
C ARG A 492 -3.47 20.04 12.12
N ILE A 493 -2.54 19.46 11.36
CA ILE A 493 -1.30 18.89 11.88
C ILE A 493 -0.43 19.98 12.54
N ALA A 494 -0.18 21.10 11.86
CA ALA A 494 0.63 22.21 12.38
C ALA A 494 0.07 22.80 13.69
N LYS A 495 -1.25 22.81 13.89
CA LYS A 495 -1.85 23.21 15.18
C LYS A 495 -1.56 22.24 16.32
N GLN A 496 -1.29 20.98 16.01
CA GLN A 496 -1.01 19.92 16.98
C GLN A 496 0.50 19.76 17.21
N THR A 497 1.31 19.92 16.16
CA THR A 497 2.75 19.59 16.17
C THR A 497 3.66 20.82 16.06
N GLY A 498 3.12 22.02 15.84
CA GLY A 498 3.88 23.23 15.50
C GLY A 498 4.12 23.39 14.00
N GLY A 499 4.53 24.61 13.59
CA GLY A 499 4.70 25.02 12.19
C GLY A 499 3.71 26.12 11.77
N ASP A 500 3.87 26.68 10.56
CA ASP A 500 2.95 27.67 10.02
C ASP A 500 1.66 27.00 9.51
N PRO A 501 0.51 27.16 10.19
CA PRO A 501 -0.75 26.53 9.79
C PRO A 501 -1.30 27.06 8.45
N ASP A 502 -0.79 28.19 7.97
CA ASP A 502 -1.22 28.82 6.73
C ASP A 502 -0.31 28.51 5.54
N TYR A 503 0.84 27.85 5.76
CA TYR A 503 1.70 27.37 4.69
C TYR A 503 0.96 26.39 3.77
N ARG A 504 1.16 26.54 2.46
CA ARG A 504 0.60 25.69 1.40
C ARG A 504 1.72 25.30 0.46
N PHE A 505 1.85 24.00 0.21
CA PHE A 505 2.76 23.51 -0.80
C PHE A 505 2.10 23.65 -2.18
N PRO A 506 2.85 24.05 -3.23
CA PRO A 506 2.31 24.24 -4.57
C PRO A 506 1.74 22.96 -5.19
N THR A 507 0.74 23.13 -6.06
CA THR A 507 0.20 22.08 -6.93
C THR A 507 0.60 22.37 -8.36
N PHE A 508 0.91 21.33 -9.15
CA PHE A 508 1.40 21.52 -10.52
C PHE A 508 0.31 21.96 -11.51
N TYR A 509 -0.96 21.96 -11.11
CA TYR A 509 -2.04 22.64 -11.85
C TYR A 509 -3.08 23.26 -10.88
N PRO A 510 -3.87 24.25 -11.32
CA PRO A 510 -4.95 24.81 -10.51
C PRO A 510 -6.14 23.84 -10.36
N LYS A 511 -6.49 23.47 -9.14
CA LYS A 511 -7.67 22.61 -8.87
C LYS A 511 -8.98 23.28 -9.29
N ARG A 512 -9.82 22.57 -10.06
CA ARG A 512 -11.21 22.97 -10.36
C ARG A 512 -12.27 22.24 -9.54
N THR A 513 -12.19 20.91 -9.40
CA THR A 513 -13.27 20.08 -8.83
C THR A 513 -12.76 19.03 -7.82
N ARG A 514 -13.68 18.46 -7.03
CA ARG A 514 -13.41 17.42 -6.01
C ARG A 514 -14.64 16.55 -5.73
N PRO A 515 -14.46 15.37 -5.13
CA PRO A 515 -13.20 14.66 -4.94
C PRO A 515 -12.76 13.94 -6.21
N SER A 516 -11.45 13.74 -6.34
CA SER A 516 -10.84 12.90 -7.35
C SER A 516 -10.64 11.46 -6.84
N ALA A 517 -10.07 10.58 -7.66
CA ALA A 517 -9.58 9.25 -7.24
C ALA A 517 -8.32 8.88 -8.05
N GLY A 518 -8.29 7.75 -8.74
CA GLY A 518 -7.16 7.27 -9.54
C GLY A 518 -6.75 8.23 -10.67
N CYS A 519 -5.48 8.12 -11.08
CA CYS A 519 -4.83 8.95 -12.09
C CYS A 519 -3.91 8.14 -13.01
N GLU A 520 -3.61 8.66 -14.19
CA GLU A 520 -2.72 8.04 -15.17
C GLU A 520 -2.00 9.11 -16.01
N ILE A 521 -0.81 8.81 -16.54
CA ILE A 521 -0.17 9.63 -17.57
C ILE A 521 -0.41 8.97 -18.92
N LEU A 522 -0.99 9.70 -19.87
CA LEU A 522 -1.37 9.13 -21.15
C LEU A 522 -0.16 8.94 -22.08
N THR A 523 0.34 7.71 -22.20
CA THR A 523 1.37 7.31 -23.17
C THR A 523 0.90 6.13 -24.02
N SER A 524 0.23 6.43 -25.13
CA SER A 524 -0.25 5.41 -26.06
C SER A 524 -0.43 6.00 -27.46
N ARG A 525 0.25 5.41 -28.45
CA ARG A 525 0.12 5.82 -29.86
C ARG A 525 -1.27 5.60 -30.45
N HIS A 526 -2.13 4.84 -29.76
CA HIS A 526 -3.55 4.72 -30.11
C HIS A 526 -4.27 6.08 -30.02
N PHE A 527 -3.84 6.97 -29.12
CA PHE A 527 -4.42 8.31 -28.96
C PHE A 527 -3.69 9.39 -29.77
N PRO A 528 -4.30 10.56 -29.99
CA PRO A 528 -3.68 11.68 -30.69
C PRO A 528 -2.37 12.19 -30.05
N PRO A 529 -1.46 12.82 -30.85
CA PRO A 529 -0.19 13.34 -30.33
C PRO A 529 -0.33 14.47 -29.29
N ASP A 530 -1.40 15.26 -29.37
CA ASP A 530 -1.65 16.44 -28.53
C ASP A 530 -2.10 16.11 -27.10
N VAL A 531 -2.45 14.84 -26.84
CA VAL A 531 -2.80 14.35 -25.50
C VAL A 531 -1.73 13.49 -24.85
N GLN A 532 -0.61 13.22 -25.55
CA GLN A 532 0.48 12.43 -25.01
C GLN A 532 1.19 13.15 -23.87
N GLY A 533 1.45 12.43 -22.78
CA GLY A 533 2.05 12.97 -21.57
C GLY A 533 1.09 13.77 -20.69
N ASN A 534 -0.21 13.85 -21.04
CA ASN A 534 -1.19 14.50 -20.18
C ASN A 534 -1.45 13.68 -18.90
N PHE A 535 -1.67 14.39 -17.80
CA PHE A 535 -2.10 13.83 -16.52
C PHE A 535 -3.63 13.71 -16.49
N LEU A 536 -4.11 12.47 -16.43
CA LEU A 536 -5.51 12.12 -16.35
C LEU A 536 -5.92 11.92 -14.88
N LEU A 537 -7.12 12.36 -14.53
CA LEU A 537 -7.63 12.26 -13.17
C LEU A 537 -9.11 11.91 -13.15
N THR A 538 -9.47 10.84 -12.46
CA THR A 538 -10.87 10.49 -12.25
C THR A 538 -11.51 11.44 -11.24
N ASN A 539 -12.74 11.88 -11.51
CA ASN A 539 -13.56 12.66 -10.58
C ASN A 539 -14.85 11.90 -10.28
N CYS A 540 -14.95 11.33 -9.08
CA CYS A 540 -16.00 10.36 -8.75
C CYS A 540 -17.32 10.99 -8.27
N ILE A 541 -17.35 12.26 -7.83
CA ILE A 541 -18.59 12.88 -7.30
C ILE A 541 -19.02 14.15 -8.02
N GLY A 542 -18.11 15.10 -8.23
CA GLY A 542 -18.46 16.42 -8.75
C GLY A 542 -18.96 16.31 -10.19
N ASP A 543 -18.02 16.13 -11.11
CA ASP A 543 -18.27 16.12 -12.54
C ASP A 543 -18.54 14.71 -13.07
N ARG A 544 -18.11 13.64 -12.38
CA ARG A 544 -18.27 12.25 -12.86
C ARG A 544 -17.61 12.11 -14.24
N ALA A 545 -16.30 12.31 -14.25
CA ALA A 545 -15.51 12.51 -15.46
C ALA A 545 -14.10 11.92 -15.34
N LEU A 546 -13.48 11.67 -16.49
CA LEU A 546 -12.02 11.53 -16.62
C LEU A 546 -11.47 12.87 -17.09
N LEU A 547 -10.95 13.64 -16.14
CA LEU A 547 -10.35 14.94 -16.39
C LEU A 547 -8.99 14.79 -17.07
N ASN A 548 -8.61 15.80 -17.84
CA ASN A 548 -7.42 15.80 -18.67
C ASN A 548 -6.61 17.07 -18.41
N HIS A 549 -5.31 16.93 -18.14
CA HIS A 549 -4.45 18.06 -17.85
C HIS A 549 -3.16 17.96 -18.65
N THR A 550 -2.83 19.01 -19.42
CA THR A 550 -1.47 19.10 -19.97
C THR A 550 -0.51 19.37 -18.83
N ILE A 551 0.60 18.62 -18.76
CA ILE A 551 1.69 18.87 -17.83
C ILE A 551 2.99 19.05 -18.61
N ARG A 552 3.84 19.96 -18.14
CA ARG A 552 5.17 20.19 -18.72
C ARG A 552 6.11 20.72 -17.66
N GLU A 553 7.39 20.58 -17.92
CA GLU A 553 8.44 21.19 -17.12
C GLU A 553 8.29 22.72 -17.11
N ASP A 554 8.50 23.34 -15.96
CA ASP A 554 8.58 24.79 -15.85
C ASP A 554 9.95 25.26 -16.36
N PRO A 555 10.03 26.03 -17.46
CA PRO A 555 11.32 26.52 -17.97
C PRO A 555 11.99 27.52 -17.02
N SER A 556 11.28 28.06 -16.02
CA SER A 556 11.81 29.00 -15.04
C SER A 556 12.26 28.36 -13.74
N GLY A 557 12.12 27.04 -13.58
CA GLY A 557 12.44 26.36 -12.33
C GLY A 557 12.60 24.83 -12.45
N SER A 558 12.56 24.18 -11.31
CA SER A 558 12.78 22.74 -11.11
C SER A 558 11.52 21.91 -11.38
N GLY A 559 10.34 22.51 -11.18
CA GLY A 559 9.06 21.82 -11.11
C GLY A 559 8.29 21.70 -12.42
N PHE A 560 6.99 21.46 -12.26
CA PHE A 560 6.03 21.23 -13.33
C PHE A 560 4.89 22.24 -13.26
N VAL A 561 4.40 22.62 -14.44
CA VAL A 561 3.19 23.43 -14.60
C VAL A 561 2.22 22.74 -15.54
N GLY A 562 0.93 22.92 -15.25
CA GLY A 562 -0.13 22.29 -15.98
C GLY A 562 -1.42 23.09 -15.98
N ARG A 563 -2.31 22.69 -16.88
CA ARG A 563 -3.64 23.27 -17.03
C ARG A 563 -4.62 22.17 -17.39
N GLU A 564 -5.82 22.28 -16.86
CA GLU A 564 -6.92 21.46 -17.31
C GLU A 564 -7.27 21.81 -18.77
N VAL A 565 -7.53 20.79 -19.56
CA VAL A 565 -8.05 20.87 -20.94
C VAL A 565 -9.34 20.04 -21.02
N ASP A 566 -9.96 19.96 -22.20
CA ASP A 566 -11.22 19.23 -22.34
C ASP A 566 -11.09 17.78 -21.81
N PRO A 567 -12.04 17.33 -20.95
CA PRO A 567 -11.99 16.00 -20.36
C PRO A 567 -12.13 14.92 -21.43
N ILE A 568 -11.55 13.74 -21.18
CA ILE A 568 -11.64 12.60 -22.09
C ILE A 568 -13.06 12.04 -22.12
N VAL A 569 -13.73 12.01 -20.96
CA VAL A 569 -15.13 11.60 -20.85
C VAL A 569 -15.81 12.27 -19.67
N TYR A 570 -17.10 12.56 -19.83
CA TYR A 570 -18.03 12.98 -18.79
C TYR A 570 -19.32 12.15 -18.90
N CYS A 571 -20.02 11.89 -17.79
CA CYS A 571 -21.31 11.18 -17.79
C CYS A 571 -22.42 11.92 -17.05
N ASP A 572 -23.61 12.00 -17.66
CA ASP A 572 -24.80 12.56 -16.98
C ASP A 572 -25.41 11.60 -15.93
N ASP A 573 -25.06 10.31 -15.95
CA ASP A 573 -25.56 9.34 -14.96
C ASP A 573 -25.04 9.64 -13.55
N GLY A 574 -25.96 9.84 -12.60
CA GLY A 574 -25.66 10.08 -11.17
C GLY A 574 -24.83 8.97 -10.52
N ASN A 575 -24.92 7.76 -11.08
CA ASN A 575 -24.22 6.59 -10.56
C ASN A 575 -22.87 6.35 -11.23
N PHE A 576 -22.49 7.07 -12.30
CA PHE A 576 -21.12 6.97 -12.82
C PHE A 576 -20.12 7.51 -11.80
N ARG A 577 -19.32 6.62 -11.21
CA ARG A 577 -18.32 6.89 -10.17
C ARG A 577 -16.96 6.37 -10.65
N PRO A 578 -16.26 7.07 -11.57
CA PRO A 578 -14.94 6.66 -12.00
C PRO A 578 -13.97 6.75 -10.82
N VAL A 579 -13.37 5.63 -10.44
CA VAL A 579 -12.46 5.55 -9.27
C VAL A 579 -11.03 5.18 -9.63
N ASP A 580 -10.84 4.54 -10.79
CA ASP A 580 -9.51 4.16 -11.28
C ASP A 580 -9.45 4.21 -12.81
N VAL A 581 -8.25 4.38 -13.35
CA VAL A 581 -7.97 4.48 -14.79
C VAL A 581 -6.59 3.97 -15.14
N GLN A 582 -6.47 3.20 -16.22
CA GLN A 582 -5.18 2.68 -16.70
C GLN A 582 -5.18 2.54 -18.23
N VAL A 583 -4.00 2.68 -18.85
CA VAL A 583 -3.79 2.28 -20.25
C VAL A 583 -3.58 0.76 -20.33
N GLY A 584 -4.43 0.08 -21.11
CA GLY A 584 -4.34 -1.37 -21.34
C GLY A 584 -3.25 -1.76 -22.35
N PRO A 585 -2.96 -3.07 -22.50
CA PRO A 585 -1.91 -3.58 -23.39
C PRO A 585 -2.22 -3.36 -24.88
N ASP A 586 -3.49 -3.14 -25.22
CA ASP A 586 -3.97 -2.74 -26.54
C ASP A 586 -3.86 -1.22 -26.80
N GLY A 587 -3.36 -0.47 -25.82
CA GLY A 587 -3.22 0.98 -25.86
C GLY A 587 -4.51 1.77 -25.61
N ALA A 588 -5.64 1.13 -25.31
CA ALA A 588 -6.88 1.81 -24.94
C ALA A 588 -6.88 2.25 -23.46
N LEU A 589 -7.77 3.17 -23.09
CA LEU A 589 -7.96 3.57 -21.68
C LEU A 589 -9.08 2.75 -21.06
N TYR A 590 -8.87 2.21 -19.87
CA TYR A 590 -9.85 1.46 -19.10
C TYR A 590 -10.22 2.24 -17.84
N ILE A 591 -11.51 2.36 -17.54
CA ILE A 591 -12.05 3.08 -16.39
C ILE A 591 -12.85 2.12 -15.52
N VAL A 592 -12.58 2.15 -14.22
CA VAL A 592 -13.40 1.49 -13.21
C VAL A 592 -14.54 2.42 -12.81
N ASP A 593 -15.77 2.04 -13.15
CA ASP A 593 -16.98 2.67 -12.65
C ASP A 593 -17.48 1.87 -11.44
N TRP A 594 -17.33 2.45 -10.24
CA TRP A 594 -17.88 1.88 -9.01
C TRP A 594 -19.42 1.78 -9.06
N HIS A 595 -20.06 2.49 -9.99
CA HIS A 595 -21.49 2.45 -10.29
C HIS A 595 -22.39 2.51 -9.05
N ASN A 596 -22.30 3.59 -8.25
CA ASN A 596 -22.91 3.63 -6.92
C ASN A 596 -23.65 4.96 -6.64
N ALA A 597 -24.86 4.83 -6.08
CA ALA A 597 -25.66 5.97 -5.65
C ALA A 597 -25.14 6.63 -4.37
N LEU A 598 -24.58 5.83 -3.45
CA LEU A 598 -24.24 6.20 -2.07
C LEU A 598 -22.80 5.86 -1.70
N ILE A 599 -21.92 6.84 -1.88
CA ILE A 599 -20.47 6.69 -1.64
C ILE A 599 -19.99 7.36 -0.35
N GLY A 600 -20.76 8.28 0.23
CA GLY A 600 -20.40 8.99 1.47
C GLY A 600 -20.68 8.18 2.75
N HIS A 601 -19.81 8.32 3.75
CA HIS A 601 -19.92 7.66 5.07
C HIS A 601 -20.25 8.63 6.22
N LEU A 602 -20.38 9.94 5.95
CA LEU A 602 -20.72 10.93 6.98
C LEU A 602 -22.24 11.20 7.07
N GLN A 603 -22.91 11.23 5.92
CA GLN A 603 -24.30 11.68 5.82
C GLN A 603 -25.30 10.55 6.10
N HIS A 604 -24.92 9.30 5.79
CA HIS A 604 -25.80 8.14 5.83
C HIS A 604 -25.19 7.05 6.71
N ASN A 605 -26.04 6.31 7.41
CA ASN A 605 -25.60 5.21 8.28
C ASN A 605 -24.80 4.18 7.48
N LEU A 606 -23.80 3.53 8.09
CA LEU A 606 -23.07 2.43 7.44
C LEU A 606 -23.97 1.23 7.09
N ARG A 607 -25.13 1.12 7.74
CA ARG A 607 -26.19 0.14 7.46
C ARG A 607 -27.44 0.73 6.82
N ASP A 608 -27.33 1.88 6.15
CA ASP A 608 -28.47 2.39 5.36
C ASP A 608 -28.87 1.32 4.32
N PRO A 609 -30.16 0.94 4.23
CA PRO A 609 -30.63 -0.13 3.37
C PRO A 609 -30.45 0.15 1.87
N ASN A 610 -30.14 1.40 1.48
CA ASN A 610 -29.92 1.78 0.08
C ASN A 610 -28.44 1.73 -0.34
N ARG A 611 -27.52 1.36 0.56
CA ARG A 611 -26.12 1.14 0.18
C ARG A 611 -26.04 -0.02 -0.79
N ASP A 612 -25.31 0.21 -1.88
CA ASP A 612 -25.18 -0.78 -2.93
C ASP A 612 -24.04 -1.76 -2.67
N HIS A 613 -24.30 -3.02 -3.01
CA HIS A 613 -23.41 -4.15 -2.79
C HIS A 613 -23.33 -5.06 -4.03
N SER A 614 -23.77 -4.59 -5.20
CA SER A 614 -23.99 -5.46 -6.36
C SER A 614 -23.64 -4.85 -7.73
N HIS A 615 -23.46 -3.54 -7.86
CA HIS A 615 -23.26 -2.90 -9.15
C HIS A 615 -21.81 -2.49 -9.41
N GLY A 616 -21.40 -2.47 -10.68
CA GLY A 616 -20.03 -2.16 -11.04
C GLY A 616 -19.72 -2.42 -12.49
N ARG A 617 -18.94 -1.54 -13.13
CA ARG A 617 -18.68 -1.60 -14.57
C ARG A 617 -17.25 -1.25 -14.91
N ILE A 618 -16.79 -1.84 -16.01
CA ILE A 618 -15.53 -1.48 -16.65
C ILE A 618 -15.84 -0.92 -18.04
N TRP A 619 -15.32 0.27 -18.30
CA TRP A 619 -15.47 0.98 -19.57
C TRP A 619 -14.11 1.07 -20.27
N ARG A 620 -14.10 0.92 -21.60
CA ARG A 620 -12.92 1.09 -22.45
C ARG A 620 -13.12 2.26 -23.39
N ILE A 621 -12.11 3.10 -23.53
CA ILE A 621 -12.09 4.26 -24.40
C ILE A 621 -11.04 4.08 -25.48
N THR A 622 -11.46 4.25 -26.73
CA THR A 622 -10.63 4.15 -27.94
C THR A 622 -10.72 5.45 -28.76
N TYR A 623 -9.81 5.60 -29.72
CA TYR A 623 -9.81 6.71 -30.68
C TYR A 623 -10.03 6.19 -32.11
N GLU A 624 -11.06 6.70 -32.77
CA GLU A 624 -11.46 6.32 -34.11
C GLU A 624 -10.38 6.64 -35.15
N GLY A 625 -10.17 5.71 -36.09
CA GLY A 625 -9.22 5.88 -37.19
C GLY A 625 -7.75 5.74 -36.81
N ARG A 626 -7.43 5.39 -35.56
CA ARG A 626 -6.07 5.04 -35.12
C ARG A 626 -6.03 3.56 -34.73
N PRO A 627 -5.00 2.80 -35.14
CA PRO A 627 -4.90 1.39 -34.80
C PRO A 627 -4.73 1.23 -33.29
N LEU A 628 -5.31 0.16 -32.74
CA LEU A 628 -4.93 -0.35 -31.43
C LEU A 628 -3.48 -0.85 -31.48
N LEU A 629 -2.86 -0.93 -30.32
CA LEU A 629 -1.53 -1.53 -30.18
C LEU A 629 -1.64 -3.05 -30.18
N GLU A 630 -0.60 -3.70 -30.69
CA GLU A 630 -0.43 -5.13 -30.50
C GLU A 630 0.08 -5.38 -29.06
N PRO A 631 -0.64 -6.16 -28.24
CA PRO A 631 -0.19 -6.46 -26.88
C PRO A 631 1.23 -7.04 -26.84
N PRO A 632 2.12 -6.52 -25.96
CA PRO A 632 3.50 -7.00 -25.89
C PRO A 632 3.51 -8.47 -25.45
N GLN A 633 4.36 -9.26 -26.10
CA GLN A 633 4.60 -10.64 -25.68
C GLN A 633 5.62 -10.63 -24.55
N VAL A 634 5.21 -10.95 -23.33
CA VAL A 634 6.06 -10.92 -22.13
C VAL A 634 6.30 -12.34 -21.59
N VAL A 635 5.22 -13.04 -21.26
CA VAL A 635 5.29 -14.39 -20.69
C VAL A 635 6.02 -15.35 -21.63
N GLY A 636 7.00 -16.07 -21.08
CA GLY A 636 7.78 -17.07 -21.81
C GLY A 636 8.85 -16.52 -22.75
N GLN A 637 8.97 -15.19 -22.91
CA GLN A 637 10.03 -14.60 -23.72
C GLN A 637 11.41 -14.72 -23.04
N PRO A 638 12.50 -14.78 -23.82
CA PRO A 638 13.86 -14.72 -23.27
C PRO A 638 14.17 -13.32 -22.72
N ILE A 639 15.08 -13.25 -21.74
CA ILE A 639 15.49 -11.99 -21.08
C ILE A 639 15.86 -10.92 -22.11
N GLN A 640 16.59 -11.28 -23.17
CA GLN A 640 16.97 -10.32 -24.22
C GLN A 640 15.77 -9.66 -24.90
N ALA A 641 14.70 -10.41 -25.17
CA ALA A 641 13.49 -9.87 -25.78
C ALA A 641 12.73 -8.95 -24.81
N LEU A 642 12.75 -9.26 -23.51
CA LEU A 642 12.18 -8.40 -22.47
C LEU A 642 12.95 -7.07 -22.35
N LEU A 643 14.28 -7.10 -22.46
CA LEU A 643 15.10 -5.89 -22.48
C LEU A 643 14.81 -5.00 -23.70
N GLU A 644 14.51 -5.60 -24.86
CA GLU A 644 14.07 -4.82 -26.03
C GLU A 644 12.71 -4.12 -25.82
N LEU A 645 11.81 -4.69 -25.01
CA LEU A 645 10.56 -4.01 -24.64
C LEU A 645 10.79 -2.74 -23.81
N LEU A 646 11.94 -2.59 -23.14
CA LEU A 646 12.31 -1.36 -22.43
C LEU A 646 12.58 -0.18 -23.38
N LYS A 647 12.62 -0.40 -24.70
CA LYS A 647 12.70 0.67 -25.70
C LYS A 647 11.33 1.19 -26.14
N ALA A 648 10.24 0.55 -25.70
CA ALA A 648 8.89 0.90 -26.14
C ALA A 648 8.52 2.35 -25.79
N TYR A 649 7.74 2.99 -26.66
CA TYR A 649 7.18 4.32 -26.41
C TYR A 649 6.20 4.29 -25.23
N GLU A 650 5.34 3.26 -25.19
CA GLU A 650 4.31 3.07 -24.18
C GLU A 650 4.88 2.73 -22.79
N ASP A 651 4.57 3.55 -21.79
CA ASP A 651 5.10 3.37 -20.43
C ASP A 651 4.63 2.05 -19.81
N ARG A 652 3.36 1.68 -20.05
CA ARG A 652 2.79 0.41 -19.56
C ARG A 652 3.42 -0.83 -20.21
N THR A 653 4.00 -0.72 -21.40
CA THR A 653 4.79 -1.83 -21.98
C THR A 653 6.12 -2.00 -21.23
N ARG A 654 6.82 -0.91 -20.94
CA ARG A 654 8.07 -0.97 -20.15
C ARG A 654 7.80 -1.40 -18.71
N TYR A 655 6.67 -0.97 -18.15
CA TYR A 655 6.20 -1.36 -16.82
C TYR A 655 6.09 -2.88 -16.66
N VAL A 656 5.35 -3.55 -17.55
CA VAL A 656 5.21 -5.02 -17.49
C VAL A 656 6.52 -5.75 -17.80
N ALA A 657 7.38 -5.18 -18.65
CA ALA A 657 8.71 -5.74 -18.94
C ALA A 657 9.63 -5.69 -17.71
N ARG A 658 9.69 -4.54 -17.00
CA ARG A 658 10.45 -4.42 -15.74
C ARG A 658 9.92 -5.39 -14.69
N ARG A 659 8.59 -5.50 -14.56
CA ARG A 659 7.95 -6.45 -13.62
C ARG A 659 8.36 -7.89 -13.90
N GLU A 660 8.31 -8.32 -15.15
CA GLU A 660 8.73 -9.66 -15.56
C GLU A 660 10.23 -9.90 -15.31
N LEU A 661 11.09 -8.95 -15.69
CA LEU A 661 12.54 -9.03 -15.44
C LEU A 661 12.84 -9.19 -13.95
N ALA A 662 12.10 -8.47 -13.09
CA ALA A 662 12.24 -8.53 -11.65
C ALA A 662 12.03 -9.94 -11.06
N GLU A 663 11.33 -10.84 -11.77
CA GLU A 663 11.05 -12.21 -11.33
C GLU A 663 12.14 -13.21 -11.76
N ARG A 664 12.99 -12.82 -12.71
CA ARG A 664 14.04 -13.69 -13.27
C ARG A 664 15.28 -13.73 -12.36
N PRO A 665 16.14 -14.77 -12.51
CA PRO A 665 17.37 -14.87 -11.74
C PRO A 665 18.25 -13.63 -11.92
N THR A 666 18.71 -13.03 -10.81
CA THR A 666 19.48 -11.79 -10.82
C THR A 666 20.72 -11.87 -11.70
N ASP A 667 21.51 -12.92 -11.56
CA ASP A 667 22.78 -13.03 -12.30
C ASP A 667 22.57 -13.09 -13.81
N GLU A 668 21.50 -13.76 -14.27
CA GLU A 668 21.14 -13.86 -15.68
C GLU A 668 20.65 -12.52 -16.23
N VAL A 669 19.78 -11.81 -15.50
CA VAL A 669 19.28 -10.50 -15.91
C VAL A 669 20.40 -9.49 -15.97
N ILE A 670 21.21 -9.38 -14.92
CA ILE A 670 22.30 -8.40 -14.87
C ILE A 670 23.34 -8.65 -15.96
N ALA A 671 23.68 -9.91 -16.24
CA ALA A 671 24.58 -10.24 -17.35
C ALA A 671 23.99 -9.77 -18.70
N ALA A 672 22.73 -10.12 -18.98
CA ALA A 672 22.05 -9.72 -20.22
C ALA A 672 21.86 -8.20 -20.34
N THR A 673 21.55 -7.51 -19.23
CA THR A 673 21.41 -6.05 -19.20
C THR A 673 22.72 -5.35 -19.55
N LYS A 674 23.87 -5.84 -19.07
CA LYS A 674 25.18 -5.30 -19.44
C LYS A 674 25.47 -5.47 -20.93
N ASP A 675 25.21 -6.65 -21.47
CA ASP A 675 25.37 -6.92 -22.90
C ASP A 675 24.44 -6.03 -23.75
N TRP A 676 23.19 -5.89 -23.31
CA TRP A 676 22.20 -5.02 -23.95
C TRP A 676 22.63 -3.55 -23.94
N ILE A 677 23.08 -3.02 -22.80
CA ILE A 677 23.60 -1.64 -22.66
C ILE A 677 24.78 -1.41 -23.62
N ASN A 678 25.71 -2.36 -23.69
CA ASN A 678 26.87 -2.28 -24.57
C ASN A 678 26.51 -2.29 -26.07
N ALA A 679 25.35 -2.86 -26.42
CA ALA A 679 24.85 -2.96 -27.79
C ALA A 679 23.94 -1.79 -28.20
N LEU A 680 23.60 -0.87 -27.29
CA LEU A 680 22.78 0.31 -27.60
C LEU A 680 23.49 1.25 -28.59
N ASP A 681 22.75 1.78 -29.56
CA ASP A 681 23.28 2.77 -30.51
C ASP A 681 23.43 4.13 -29.81
N PRO A 682 24.66 4.66 -29.64
CA PRO A 682 24.88 5.95 -28.99
C PRO A 682 24.31 7.15 -29.78
N ASN A 683 23.87 6.95 -31.02
CA ASN A 683 23.23 7.98 -31.85
C ASN A 683 21.70 7.93 -31.82
N ASP A 684 21.09 6.99 -31.08
CA ASP A 684 19.65 6.95 -30.87
C ASP A 684 19.21 8.16 -30.01
N ASP A 685 18.14 8.85 -30.40
CA ASP A 685 17.60 9.99 -29.66
C ASP A 685 17.15 9.59 -28.24
N GLU A 686 16.77 8.32 -28.03
CA GLU A 686 16.36 7.76 -26.74
C GLU A 686 17.50 7.05 -26.00
N TYR A 687 18.75 7.15 -26.47
CA TYR A 687 19.90 6.44 -25.92
C TYR A 687 20.04 6.60 -24.39
N LEU A 688 19.94 7.83 -23.89
CA LEU A 688 20.07 8.12 -22.46
C LEU A 688 18.89 7.57 -21.64
N HIS A 689 17.70 7.50 -22.23
CA HIS A 689 16.54 6.87 -21.60
C HIS A 689 16.76 5.35 -21.50
N HIS A 690 17.28 4.72 -22.55
CA HIS A 690 17.60 3.28 -22.54
C HIS A 690 18.67 2.93 -21.52
N LEU A 691 19.70 3.76 -21.36
CA LEU A 691 20.68 3.60 -20.28
C LEU A 691 20.04 3.71 -18.89
N LEU A 692 19.10 4.63 -18.71
CA LEU A 692 18.36 4.80 -17.47
C LEU A 692 17.49 3.58 -17.15
N GLU A 693 16.80 3.01 -18.14
CA GLU A 693 16.07 1.73 -17.99
C GLU A 693 17.02 0.61 -17.55
N GLY A 694 18.24 0.56 -18.10
CA GLY A 694 19.30 -0.33 -17.64
C GLY A 694 19.66 -0.13 -16.16
N LEU A 695 19.85 1.12 -15.72
CA LEU A 695 20.14 1.45 -14.31
C LEU A 695 19.01 1.01 -13.38
N TRP A 696 17.77 1.18 -13.80
CA TRP A 696 16.58 0.76 -13.05
C TRP A 696 16.44 -0.76 -12.96
N VAL A 697 16.82 -1.51 -14.00
CA VAL A 697 16.93 -2.98 -13.90
C VAL A 697 17.96 -3.37 -12.83
N HIS A 698 19.12 -2.73 -12.82
CA HIS A 698 20.12 -2.92 -11.77
C HIS A 698 19.56 -2.64 -10.35
N GLN A 699 18.82 -1.55 -10.20
CA GLN A 699 18.16 -1.17 -8.94
C GLN A 699 17.11 -2.19 -8.49
N THR A 700 16.25 -2.63 -9.41
CA THR A 700 15.21 -3.65 -9.17
C THR A 700 15.80 -5.00 -8.71
N HIS A 701 17.02 -5.30 -9.14
CA HIS A 701 17.78 -6.50 -8.79
C HIS A 701 18.71 -6.30 -7.59
N ASN A 702 18.70 -5.12 -6.96
CA ASN A 702 19.54 -4.77 -5.82
C ASN A 702 21.06 -4.85 -6.12
N VAL A 703 21.46 -4.64 -7.37
CA VAL A 703 22.87 -4.65 -7.81
C VAL A 703 23.29 -3.24 -8.21
N VAL A 704 24.36 -2.72 -7.59
CA VAL A 704 24.89 -1.39 -7.93
C VAL A 704 25.79 -1.51 -9.16
N ASP A 705 25.48 -0.72 -10.19
CA ASP A 705 26.40 -0.44 -11.30
C ASP A 705 26.88 1.00 -11.18
N GLU A 706 28.01 1.18 -10.48
CA GLU A 706 28.53 2.49 -10.15
C GLU A 706 29.06 3.24 -11.40
N ASP A 707 29.56 2.52 -12.40
CA ASP A 707 30.04 3.10 -13.66
C ASP A 707 28.87 3.65 -14.49
N LEU A 708 27.79 2.87 -14.64
CA LEU A 708 26.58 3.33 -15.31
C LEU A 708 25.93 4.50 -14.55
N LEU A 709 25.90 4.43 -13.21
CA LEU A 709 25.41 5.52 -12.36
C LEU A 709 26.20 6.81 -12.60
N LYS A 710 27.54 6.77 -12.51
CA LYS A 710 28.41 7.95 -12.72
C LYS A 710 28.27 8.51 -14.13
N ARG A 711 28.10 7.64 -15.13
CA ARG A 711 27.83 8.03 -16.52
C ARG A 711 26.52 8.80 -16.64
N LEU A 712 25.43 8.29 -16.06
CA LEU A 712 24.12 8.97 -16.09
C LEU A 712 24.08 10.21 -15.22
N LEU A 713 24.84 10.27 -14.13
CA LEU A 713 24.97 11.49 -13.32
C LEU A 713 25.59 12.64 -14.12
N THR A 714 26.34 12.38 -15.19
CA THR A 714 27.12 13.38 -15.95
C THR A 714 26.70 13.53 -17.41
N CYS A 715 25.63 12.87 -17.85
CA CYS A 715 25.15 12.96 -19.24
C CYS A 715 24.47 14.31 -19.54
N ASP A 716 24.21 14.60 -20.82
CA ASP A 716 23.68 15.90 -21.25
C ASP A 716 22.17 16.11 -20.94
N ASP A 717 21.41 15.04 -20.70
CA ASP A 717 19.98 15.13 -20.35
C ASP A 717 19.75 15.26 -18.83
N HIS A 718 19.17 16.39 -18.40
CA HIS A 718 18.91 16.66 -16.97
C HIS A 718 17.89 15.71 -16.36
N ARG A 719 17.00 15.10 -17.16
CA ARG A 719 15.98 14.16 -16.68
C ARG A 719 16.65 12.86 -16.27
N ALA A 720 17.59 12.36 -17.10
CA ALA A 720 18.44 11.22 -16.78
C ALA A 720 19.34 11.50 -15.56
N ARG A 721 19.98 12.68 -15.49
CA ARG A 721 20.76 13.08 -14.31
C ARG A 721 19.92 13.10 -13.03
N SER A 722 18.71 13.67 -13.09
CA SER A 722 17.78 13.73 -11.94
C SER A 722 17.40 12.33 -11.45
N ALA A 723 17.06 11.43 -12.37
CA ALA A 723 16.74 10.04 -12.04
C ALA A 723 17.94 9.26 -11.49
N ALA A 724 19.15 9.52 -11.99
CA ALA A 724 20.38 8.94 -11.46
C ALA A 724 20.69 9.43 -10.04
N VAL A 725 20.45 10.71 -9.72
CA VAL A 725 20.56 11.22 -8.34
C VAL A 725 19.55 10.53 -7.42
N ARG A 726 18.32 10.31 -7.90
CA ARG A 726 17.32 9.53 -7.17
C ARG A 726 17.80 8.09 -6.92
N ALA A 727 18.37 7.41 -7.90
CA ALA A 727 18.97 6.08 -7.72
C ALA A 727 20.12 6.09 -6.69
N LEU A 728 21.03 7.08 -6.77
CA LEU A 728 22.11 7.28 -5.80
C LEU A 728 21.58 7.42 -4.36
N SER A 729 20.44 8.08 -4.15
CA SER A 729 19.86 8.23 -2.80
C SER A 729 19.47 6.90 -2.13
N PHE A 730 19.27 5.82 -2.91
CA PHE A 730 19.03 4.47 -2.39
C PHE A 730 20.31 3.65 -2.17
N TRP A 731 21.46 4.13 -2.64
CA TRP A 731 22.73 3.40 -2.64
C TRP A 731 23.86 4.15 -1.93
N LEU A 732 23.52 5.16 -1.12
CA LEU A 732 24.49 6.01 -0.42
C LEU A 732 25.47 5.21 0.43
N ASP A 733 25.07 4.06 0.98
CA ASP A 733 25.92 3.17 1.78
C ASP A 733 26.81 2.24 0.96
N ARG A 734 26.66 2.21 -0.37
CA ARG A 734 27.27 1.23 -1.28
C ARG A 734 28.02 1.83 -2.48
N VAL A 735 27.91 3.14 -2.68
CA VAL A 735 28.61 3.88 -3.73
C VAL A 735 29.82 4.60 -3.14
N GLU A 736 30.94 4.64 -3.85
CA GLU A 736 32.13 5.35 -3.37
C GLU A 736 31.92 6.88 -3.40
N GLN A 737 32.28 7.56 -2.29
CA GLN A 737 32.24 9.03 -2.16
C GLN A 737 30.88 9.65 -2.57
N PRO A 738 29.75 9.16 -2.01
CA PRO A 738 28.42 9.58 -2.44
C PRO A 738 28.17 11.07 -2.21
N LEU A 739 28.74 11.65 -1.14
CA LEU A 739 28.63 13.08 -0.83
C LEU A 739 29.27 13.95 -1.92
N GLU A 740 30.41 13.55 -2.48
CA GLU A 740 31.07 14.30 -3.55
C GLU A 740 30.28 14.22 -4.87
N LEU A 741 29.68 13.07 -5.15
CA LEU A 741 28.76 12.92 -6.28
C LEU A 741 27.54 13.82 -6.13
N LEU A 742 26.96 13.90 -4.93
CA LEU A 742 25.82 14.80 -4.63
C LEU A 742 26.22 16.28 -4.69
N ARG A 743 27.37 16.66 -4.10
CA ARG A 743 27.91 18.02 -4.17
C ARG A 743 28.04 18.49 -5.62
N ALA A 744 28.57 17.65 -6.50
CA ALA A 744 28.66 17.97 -7.93
C ALA A 744 27.30 18.16 -8.63
N ARG A 745 26.20 17.64 -8.06
CA ARG A 745 24.83 17.78 -8.57
C ARG A 745 24.07 18.93 -7.91
N VAL A 746 24.45 19.36 -6.71
CA VAL A 746 23.99 20.63 -6.13
C VAL A 746 24.37 21.83 -7.01
N HIS A 747 25.50 21.76 -7.72
CA HIS A 747 25.92 22.76 -8.71
C HIS A 747 25.50 22.45 -10.15
N ASP A 748 24.55 21.55 -10.39
CA ASP A 748 24.09 21.23 -11.75
C ASP A 748 23.44 22.46 -12.42
N SER A 749 23.63 22.59 -13.74
CA SER A 749 23.05 23.68 -14.52
C SER A 749 21.51 23.66 -14.50
N HIS A 750 20.89 22.49 -14.35
CA HIS A 750 19.44 22.36 -14.33
C HIS A 750 18.89 22.34 -12.89
N PRO A 751 17.92 23.20 -12.54
CA PRO A 751 17.40 23.32 -11.16
C PRO A 751 16.77 22.02 -10.62
N ARG A 752 16.17 21.17 -11.46
CA ARG A 752 15.64 19.87 -11.02
C ARG A 752 16.72 18.91 -10.51
N VAL A 753 17.89 18.90 -11.13
CA VAL A 753 18.99 18.04 -10.69
C VAL A 753 19.52 18.53 -9.34
N ARG A 754 19.61 19.86 -9.16
CA ARG A 754 19.92 20.48 -7.86
C ARG A 754 18.90 20.09 -6.80
N LEU A 755 17.61 20.11 -7.13
CA LEU A 755 16.54 19.69 -6.23
C LEU A 755 16.69 18.23 -5.77
N GLU A 756 16.90 17.31 -6.70
CA GLU A 756 17.11 15.90 -6.36
C GLU A 756 18.38 15.70 -5.51
N ALA A 757 19.44 16.48 -5.77
CA ALA A 757 20.67 16.41 -4.99
C ALA A 757 20.45 16.88 -3.56
N VAL A 758 19.80 18.04 -3.37
CA VAL A 758 19.43 18.56 -2.05
C VAL A 758 18.53 17.57 -1.32
N ARG A 759 17.52 17.03 -1.99
CA ARG A 759 16.65 15.97 -1.45
C ARG A 759 17.47 14.77 -0.97
N ALA A 760 18.41 14.27 -1.78
CA ALA A 760 19.21 13.10 -1.45
C ALA A 760 20.13 13.33 -0.23
N LEU A 761 20.61 14.56 0.00
CA LEU A 761 21.44 14.89 1.17
C LEU A 761 20.71 14.67 2.50
N SER A 762 19.38 14.78 2.53
CA SER A 762 18.59 14.51 3.75
C SER A 762 18.70 13.08 4.28
N PHE A 763 19.15 12.13 3.45
CA PHE A 763 19.35 10.73 3.86
C PHE A 763 20.72 10.47 4.52
N LEU A 764 21.64 11.43 4.42
CA LEU A 764 22.94 11.40 5.11
C LEU A 764 22.81 11.99 6.53
N ARG A 765 23.91 11.95 7.30
CA ARG A 765 23.97 12.47 8.67
C ARG A 765 25.23 13.31 8.89
N GLY A 766 25.15 14.28 9.78
CA GLY A 766 26.28 15.12 10.21
C GLY A 766 26.38 16.47 9.50
N GLU A 767 27.44 17.23 9.80
CA GLU A 767 27.63 18.61 9.35
C GLU A 767 27.95 18.73 7.84
N ALA A 768 28.72 17.80 7.28
CA ALA A 768 29.17 17.93 5.89
C ALA A 768 28.02 17.91 4.83
N PRO A 769 27.00 17.03 4.92
CA PRO A 769 25.82 17.12 4.05
C PRO A 769 25.06 18.45 4.17
N MET A 770 25.08 19.07 5.35
CA MET A 770 24.40 20.34 5.62
C MET A 770 25.11 21.50 4.90
N GLU A 771 26.45 21.55 4.98
CA GLU A 771 27.25 22.51 4.21
C GLU A 771 27.00 22.37 2.71
N VAL A 772 27.02 21.13 2.20
CA VAL A 772 26.76 20.85 0.78
C VAL A 772 25.35 21.26 0.37
N ALA A 773 24.33 21.06 1.20
CA ALA A 773 22.97 21.46 0.86
C ALA A 773 22.86 22.99 0.69
N LEU A 774 23.54 23.77 1.53
CA LEU A 774 23.54 25.24 1.48
C LEU A 774 24.25 25.82 0.26
N GLU A 775 25.17 25.08 -0.37
CA GLU A 775 25.84 25.49 -1.62
C GLU A 775 24.85 25.71 -2.77
N VAL A 776 23.63 25.16 -2.70
CA VAL A 776 22.58 25.41 -3.69
C VAL A 776 22.18 26.89 -3.76
N LEU A 777 22.38 27.65 -2.68
CA LEU A 777 22.08 29.09 -2.59
C LEU A 777 22.99 29.97 -3.46
N GLU A 778 24.04 29.38 -4.04
CA GLU A 778 24.87 30.05 -5.06
C GLU A 778 24.18 30.15 -6.42
N HIS A 779 23.01 29.53 -6.58
CA HIS A 779 22.25 29.48 -7.82
C HIS A 779 20.83 30.05 -7.65
N ASP A 780 20.15 30.26 -8.78
CA ASP A 780 18.76 30.70 -8.76
C ASP A 780 17.85 29.64 -8.11
N MET A 781 16.98 30.12 -7.22
CA MET A 781 16.04 29.31 -6.44
C MET A 781 14.61 29.52 -6.95
N ASP A 782 13.81 28.45 -6.91
CA ASP A 782 12.36 28.48 -7.07
C ASP A 782 11.67 27.96 -5.80
N GLU A 783 10.34 28.03 -5.76
CA GLU A 783 9.56 27.61 -4.58
C GLU A 783 9.75 26.14 -4.18
N TYR A 784 9.96 25.23 -5.15
CA TYR A 784 10.16 23.82 -4.88
C TYR A 784 11.57 23.54 -4.36
N LEU A 785 12.58 24.19 -4.93
CA LEU A 785 13.97 24.05 -4.50
C LEU A 785 14.19 24.68 -3.13
N GLU A 786 13.59 25.84 -2.86
CA GLU A 786 13.59 26.48 -1.55
C GLU A 786 12.91 25.59 -0.50
N TYR A 787 11.74 25.03 -0.84
CA TYR A 787 11.07 24.06 0.03
C TYR A 787 11.95 22.85 0.35
N THR A 788 12.55 22.25 -0.69
CA THR A 788 13.38 21.06 -0.55
C THR A 788 14.60 21.34 0.32
N LEU A 789 15.23 22.51 0.15
CA LEU A 789 16.34 22.95 1.01
C LEU A 789 15.90 23.10 2.46
N ASN A 790 14.81 23.82 2.71
CA ASN A 790 14.30 24.05 4.07
C ASN A 790 14.02 22.73 4.81
N GLU A 791 13.39 21.77 4.12
CA GLU A 791 13.07 20.47 4.71
C GLU A 791 14.31 19.57 4.87
N THR A 792 15.27 19.66 3.94
CA THR A 792 16.56 18.96 4.06
C THR A 792 17.35 19.47 5.26
N MET A 793 17.42 20.79 5.44
CA MET A 793 18.07 21.42 6.60
C MET A 793 17.39 21.00 7.89
N ARG A 794 16.05 21.03 7.93
CA ARG A 794 15.27 20.60 9.10
C ARG A 794 15.58 19.15 9.48
N GLN A 795 15.77 18.25 8.51
CA GLN A 795 16.19 16.88 8.80
C GLN A 795 17.62 16.85 9.36
N LEU A 796 18.57 17.48 8.68
CA LEU A 796 19.99 17.39 9.03
C LEU A 796 20.31 18.00 10.40
N GLU A 797 19.60 19.06 10.80
CA GLU A 797 19.69 19.65 12.15
C GLU A 797 19.39 18.63 13.25
N THR A 798 18.44 17.70 13.04
CA THR A 798 18.14 16.64 14.02
C THR A 798 19.24 15.57 14.13
N THR A 799 20.22 15.57 13.23
CA THR A 799 21.30 14.57 13.19
C THR A 799 22.62 15.06 13.82
N LEU A 800 22.66 16.31 14.29
CA LEU A 800 23.80 16.92 14.97
C LEU A 800 23.84 16.61 16.48
N GLU A 801 22.72 16.17 17.04
CA GLU A 801 22.56 15.69 18.41
C GLU A 801 22.89 14.18 18.51
#